data_AF-A0A444U7R9-F1
#
_entry.id   AF-A0A444U7R9-F1
#
_cell.length_a   1.000
_cell.length_b   1.000
_cell.length_c   1.000
_cell.angle_alpha   90.00
_cell.angle_beta   90.00
_cell.angle_gamma   90.00
#
_symmetry.space_group_name_H-M   'P 1'
#
loop_
_entity.id
_entity.type
_entity.pdbx_description
1 polymer ?
#
loop_
_entity_poly.entity_id
_entity_poly.type
_entity_poly.pdbx_seq_one_letter_code
_entity_poly.pdbx_strand_id
1 'polypeptide(L)'
;MDGGKRHRSNCTKQDQTAQATMLKNGKYNRESSPERVTLKKEIGLVSACAIIIGNIIGSGIFISPKGVLEHSGSVGLALVIWVLGGGITVLGSLCYAELGVTIPKSGGDYSYVTEIFGGLVGFLLLWSAVLIMYPTSLAVISLTFSSYVLQPVFPDCIAPYNASRILSTVCVWNYKWLEPQAAFDFWKTPSVGEIALAFLQGSFAFSGWNFLNYVTEELVDPRRNLPRAIFISIPLVTFVYTFTNIAYFTAMSPEELLSSNAVAVTFGQKLLGAMSWIMPISVALSTFGGINGYLFTSSRLCFSGAREGHMPSLLAMIHFKNCTPIPALLVCCTATIVIMFIGETYTLINYLSFINYLCYGVTIAGLLVLRWRKPNLFRPIKVNLLIPVTYLIFWAFLLIFSLYSEPVVCGIGLVIILTGVPVYFLGVYWKNKPKCLDNFIVSAALLKPVVLFLQGCNPFAQTGRSKLQNERASLNQQIIKEMRMRAGAENLLRATTNNKVREMVVLELSYVNSNLQLLMEHLEGLNSSVEVYQNVEETSSLPLIPMGLKETKAADFAVPFKDFILEHYSEDGSNYEDTIADLMDLRQACRTPSRSDAGIDLLSSYFSQLSFVENRFFPPSRQMGIFFTWYDSFTGVPVCQQNIALEKASILFNTGALYTQIATRCNRQNQSGLESAIDAFQKAAGTLNHLKETFTHTPSYDMSPAMLNMLTRMMLAQAQECVFDKIALPGIKNEYFCLCRMAQEAAKWSMIQTPVKDHVPFFWSAMAQVKMNHYRALAHYFVATALLDHELCPNDDEDKQEKALSQLYDSMPDGMSSLKILKSKDDRKHLGKAHLRKAILDHEEALRIHNLCRQVKKLDVLQEILQAGHKRSLNKYSEFDSENDFVDFIEAPQIIAKTEQKAEMTVPSTSKVKLTDFFQKLGPLALFSAKQRWTAPRGVHITPQEGDLGFTLKGDAPVQIQSLDPLSPAAIEGVKEGDYIVSIQDTDCKWLGVSEVMKMLKNVGDEGVDIQVISLMENTVSSMPNKSATYCGGLPKTYSMICLAMDDDKIGKTRKVTKKLSFLSWGNKNKQKTASTISPSSAVTRTLPSKNRLSTAFSNTDSSLY
;
A
#
# COMPACT_ATOMS: atom_id res chain seq x y z
N MET A 1 -55.77 -40.14 -37.72
CA MET A 1 -55.61 -39.36 -36.47
C MET A 1 -54.36 -38.49 -36.64
N ASP A 2 -54.24 -37.50 -37.51
CA ASP A 2 -55.06 -36.39 -38.01
C ASP A 2 -55.29 -35.22 -37.04
N GLY A 3 -54.76 -34.05 -37.44
CA GLY A 3 -54.89 -32.73 -36.81
C GLY A 3 -53.66 -32.27 -36.00
N GLY A 4 -52.91 -31.21 -36.34
CA GLY A 4 -53.13 -30.18 -37.33
C GLY A 4 -51.98 -29.16 -37.32
N LYS A 5 -51.70 -28.62 -38.51
CA LYS A 5 -50.77 -27.53 -38.84
C LYS A 5 -51.30 -26.16 -38.37
N ARG A 6 -50.37 -25.17 -38.35
CA ARG A 6 -50.54 -23.70 -38.51
C ARG A 6 -50.61 -22.85 -37.23
N HIS A 7 -49.52 -22.14 -36.92
CA HIS A 7 -49.39 -20.69 -37.13
C HIS A 7 -48.06 -20.17 -36.53
N ARG A 8 -47.10 -19.82 -37.40
CA ARG A 8 -45.88 -19.10 -37.02
C ARG A 8 -45.61 -18.00 -38.04
N SER A 9 -46.43 -16.95 -37.99
CA SER A 9 -46.27 -15.72 -38.79
C SER A 9 -47.07 -14.60 -38.14
N ASN A 10 -46.50 -13.90 -37.15
CA ASN A 10 -46.93 -12.54 -36.74
C ASN A 10 -46.06 -11.88 -35.63
N CYS A 11 -44.77 -12.20 -35.50
CA CYS A 11 -43.92 -11.58 -34.46
C CYS A 11 -42.60 -11.03 -35.01
N THR A 12 -42.62 -10.40 -36.18
CA THR A 12 -41.42 -9.81 -36.81
C THR A 12 -41.63 -8.41 -37.40
N LYS A 13 -42.71 -7.71 -37.08
CA LYS A 13 -42.97 -6.34 -37.60
C LYS A 13 -43.22 -5.25 -36.56
N GLN A 14 -43.12 -5.52 -35.26
CA GLN A 14 -43.19 -4.47 -34.22
C GLN A 14 -41.84 -4.14 -33.56
N ASP A 15 -40.77 -4.89 -33.82
CA ASP A 15 -39.45 -4.62 -33.23
C ASP A 15 -38.54 -3.71 -34.08
N GLN A 16 -38.93 -3.37 -35.31
CA GLN A 16 -38.09 -2.53 -36.19
C GLN A 16 -38.34 -1.02 -36.04
N THR A 17 -39.45 -0.60 -35.42
CA THR A 17 -39.73 0.82 -35.15
C THR A 17 -39.28 1.28 -33.76
N ALA A 18 -38.89 0.38 -32.85
CA ALA A 18 -38.36 0.74 -31.54
C ALA A 18 -36.83 0.99 -31.53
N GLN A 19 -36.09 0.53 -32.55
CA GLN A 19 -34.63 0.72 -32.63
C GLN A 19 -34.19 2.06 -33.25
N ALA A 20 -35.08 2.77 -33.96
CA ALA A 20 -34.72 4.05 -34.57
C ALA A 20 -34.79 5.26 -33.60
N THR A 21 -35.44 5.12 -32.44
CA THR A 21 -35.63 6.22 -31.47
C THR A 21 -34.68 6.15 -30.27
N MET A 22 -33.89 5.08 -30.13
CA MET A 22 -32.93 4.85 -29.05
C MET A 22 -31.50 5.37 -29.36
N LEU A 23 -31.31 6.18 -30.41
CA LEU A 23 -29.99 6.69 -30.81
C LEU A 23 -29.74 8.17 -30.45
N LYS A 24 -30.55 8.79 -29.58
CA LYS A 24 -30.36 10.22 -29.24
C LYS A 24 -30.21 10.63 -27.78
N ASN A 25 -30.30 9.76 -26.78
CA ASN A 25 -30.01 10.16 -25.39
C ASN A 25 -29.48 8.99 -24.57
N GLY A 26 -28.19 9.00 -24.25
CA GLY A 26 -27.58 7.96 -23.42
C GLY A 26 -26.06 8.01 -23.38
N LYS A 27 -25.46 9.11 -22.91
CA LYS A 27 -24.10 9.06 -22.35
C LYS A 27 -24.20 8.58 -20.89
N TYR A 28 -24.38 7.27 -20.69
CA TYR A 28 -24.12 6.62 -19.41
C TYR A 28 -22.75 5.93 -19.49
N ASN A 29 -21.93 6.23 -18.48
CA ASN A 29 -20.57 5.73 -18.29
C ASN A 29 -20.53 4.19 -18.33
N ARG A 30 -19.59 3.66 -19.10
CA ARG A 30 -19.16 2.26 -19.00
C ARG A 30 -18.54 2.05 -17.62
N GLU A 31 -19.08 1.10 -16.87
CA GLU A 31 -18.39 0.47 -15.74
C GLU A 31 -17.01 0.00 -16.18
N SER A 32 -15.97 0.57 -15.58
CA SER A 32 -14.59 0.15 -15.77
C SER A 32 -14.34 -1.14 -14.99
N SER A 33 -14.07 -2.21 -15.73
CA SER A 33 -13.35 -3.40 -15.26
C SER A 33 -12.16 -3.03 -14.35
N PRO A 34 -11.77 -3.87 -13.37
CA PRO A 34 -10.80 -3.53 -12.33
C PRO A 34 -9.56 -2.89 -12.93
N GLU A 35 -9.20 -1.68 -12.47
CA GLU A 35 -8.01 -0.97 -12.95
C GLU A 35 -6.77 -1.83 -12.66
N ARG A 36 -6.25 -2.42 -13.74
CA ARG A 36 -4.98 -3.13 -13.74
C ARG A 36 -3.88 -2.13 -13.36
N VAL A 37 -3.02 -2.53 -12.44
CA VAL A 37 -1.74 -1.86 -12.17
C VAL A 37 -1.03 -1.64 -13.51
N THR A 38 -0.88 -0.38 -13.91
CA THR A 38 -0.18 0.02 -15.13
C THR A 38 1.19 0.60 -14.75
N LEU A 39 2.22 0.24 -15.51
CA LEU A 39 3.57 0.77 -15.30
C LEU A 39 3.63 2.25 -15.72
N LYS A 40 4.43 3.04 -15.01
CA LYS A 40 4.55 4.48 -15.27
C LYS A 40 5.32 4.69 -16.58
N LYS A 41 4.81 5.58 -17.45
CA LYS A 41 5.44 5.90 -18.74
C LYS A 41 6.58 6.88 -18.56
N GLU A 42 7.82 6.40 -18.63
CA GLU A 42 9.03 7.22 -18.39
C GLU A 42 10.05 7.15 -19.55
N ILE A 43 9.93 6.19 -20.47
CA ILE A 43 10.96 5.97 -21.50
C ILE A 43 10.67 6.81 -22.75
N GLY A 44 11.56 7.74 -23.09
CA GLY A 44 11.51 8.55 -24.31
C GLY A 44 12.14 7.87 -25.55
N LEU A 45 12.05 8.52 -26.72
CA LEU A 45 12.56 7.98 -28.00
C LEU A 45 14.06 7.67 -27.98
N VAL A 46 14.89 8.58 -27.45
CA VAL A 46 16.36 8.40 -27.42
C VAL A 46 16.75 7.23 -26.52
N SER A 47 16.11 7.12 -25.36
CA SER A 47 16.30 5.99 -24.44
C SER A 47 15.84 4.68 -25.09
N ALA A 48 14.72 4.67 -25.81
CA ALA A 48 14.26 3.50 -26.55
C ALA A 48 15.25 3.07 -27.66
N CYS A 49 15.83 4.01 -28.40
CA CYS A 49 16.89 3.71 -29.37
C CYS A 49 18.14 3.13 -28.68
N ALA A 50 18.57 3.73 -27.57
CA ALA A 50 19.72 3.25 -26.80
C ALA A 50 19.50 1.83 -26.24
N ILE A 51 18.28 1.51 -25.80
CA ILE A 51 17.90 0.16 -25.34
C ILE A 51 17.97 -0.84 -26.50
N ILE A 52 17.47 -0.50 -27.70
CA ILE A 52 17.57 -1.40 -28.86
C ILE A 52 19.03 -1.61 -29.25
N ILE A 53 19.79 -0.52 -29.40
CA ILE A 53 21.20 -0.58 -29.81
C ILE A 53 22.03 -1.34 -28.77
N GLY A 54 21.87 -1.05 -27.48
CA GLY A 54 22.64 -1.67 -26.40
C GLY A 54 22.28 -3.13 -26.14
N ASN A 55 21.08 -3.59 -26.51
CA ASN A 55 20.70 -4.99 -26.41
C ASN A 55 21.08 -5.80 -27.66
N ILE A 56 21.04 -5.20 -28.85
CA ILE A 56 21.44 -5.88 -30.09
C ILE A 56 22.97 -5.91 -30.20
N ILE A 57 23.66 -4.77 -30.02
CA ILE A 57 25.12 -4.70 -30.04
C ILE A 57 25.67 -5.30 -28.75
N GLY A 58 25.93 -6.60 -28.80
CA GLY A 58 26.51 -7.37 -27.70
C GLY A 58 27.70 -8.21 -28.15
N SER A 59 27.93 -9.32 -27.44
CA SER A 59 29.05 -10.22 -27.71
C SER A 59 28.94 -10.99 -29.04
N GLY A 60 27.76 -11.01 -29.67
CA GLY A 60 27.52 -11.76 -30.90
C GLY A 60 28.37 -11.31 -32.09
N ILE A 61 28.74 -10.04 -32.18
CA ILE A 61 29.63 -9.54 -33.27
C ILE A 61 31.05 -10.09 -33.16
N PHE A 62 31.47 -10.55 -31.98
CA PHE A 62 32.80 -11.10 -31.78
C PHE A 62 32.87 -12.60 -32.14
N ILE A 63 31.74 -13.31 -32.11
CA ILE A 63 31.67 -14.77 -32.32
C ILE A 63 31.19 -15.13 -33.74
N SER A 64 30.13 -14.45 -34.19
CA SER A 64 29.38 -14.80 -35.41
C SER A 64 30.16 -14.64 -36.72
N PRO A 65 31.12 -13.70 -36.88
CA PRO A 65 31.88 -13.57 -38.13
C PRO A 65 32.57 -14.86 -38.57
N LYS A 66 33.13 -15.62 -37.61
CA LYS A 66 33.84 -16.87 -37.89
C LYS A 66 32.91 -17.90 -38.52
N GLY A 67 31.79 -18.24 -37.89
CA GLY A 67 30.94 -19.29 -38.45
C GLY A 67 30.00 -18.80 -39.57
N VAL A 68 29.71 -17.50 -39.69
CA VAL A 68 29.11 -16.95 -40.93
C VAL A 68 30.07 -17.15 -42.11
N LEU A 69 31.36 -16.90 -41.92
CA LEU A 69 32.39 -17.09 -42.95
C LEU A 69 32.58 -18.57 -43.29
N GLU A 70 32.63 -19.43 -42.27
CA GLU A 70 32.81 -20.88 -42.41
C GLU A 70 31.70 -21.52 -43.25
N HIS A 71 30.45 -21.12 -43.01
CA HIS A 71 29.30 -21.68 -43.70
C HIS A 71 28.97 -21.00 -45.04
N SER A 72 29.40 -19.74 -45.25
CA SER A 72 29.19 -19.04 -46.53
C SER A 72 30.25 -19.35 -47.57
N GLY A 73 31.47 -19.75 -47.17
CA GLY A 73 32.54 -20.16 -48.08
C GLY A 73 33.10 -19.05 -48.97
N SER A 74 32.68 -17.79 -48.76
CA SER A 74 33.10 -16.60 -49.50
C SER A 74 32.93 -15.34 -48.65
N VAL A 75 33.89 -14.41 -48.73
CA VAL A 75 33.88 -13.13 -47.99
C VAL A 75 32.72 -12.22 -48.46
N GLY A 76 32.51 -12.13 -49.78
CA GLY A 76 31.45 -11.33 -50.38
C GLY A 76 30.06 -11.84 -49.98
N LEU A 77 29.87 -13.16 -50.00
CA LEU A 77 28.61 -13.77 -49.56
C LEU A 77 28.37 -13.58 -48.05
N ALA A 78 29.41 -13.68 -47.23
CA ALA A 78 29.31 -13.39 -45.79
C ALA A 78 28.79 -11.96 -45.52
N LEU A 79 29.32 -10.95 -46.22
CA LEU A 79 28.87 -9.55 -46.08
C LEU A 79 27.41 -9.36 -46.54
N VAL A 80 26.99 -10.04 -47.61
CA VAL A 80 25.59 -10.03 -48.07
C VAL A 80 24.67 -10.63 -47.00
N ILE A 81 25.06 -11.72 -46.34
CA ILE A 81 24.29 -12.33 -45.25
C ILE A 81 24.08 -11.36 -44.09
N TRP A 82 25.10 -10.58 -43.71
CA TRP A 82 24.97 -9.55 -42.66
C TRP A 82 23.96 -8.45 -43.02
N VAL A 83 23.98 -7.96 -44.25
CA VAL A 83 23.04 -6.94 -44.74
C VAL A 83 21.61 -7.50 -44.82
N LEU A 84 21.44 -8.71 -45.36
CA LEU A 84 20.14 -9.37 -45.43
C LEU A 84 19.59 -9.71 -44.04
N GLY A 85 20.44 -10.13 -43.10
CA GLY A 85 20.08 -10.36 -41.70
C GLY A 85 19.51 -9.10 -41.03
N GLY A 86 20.12 -7.94 -41.26
CA GLY A 86 19.59 -6.65 -40.82
C GLY A 86 18.21 -6.35 -41.42
N GLY A 87 18.05 -6.55 -42.73
CA GLY A 87 16.77 -6.36 -43.43
C GLY A 87 15.65 -7.23 -42.87
N ILE A 88 15.93 -8.51 -42.61
CA ILE A 88 14.96 -9.47 -42.05
C ILE A 88 14.60 -9.09 -40.61
N THR A 89 15.55 -8.58 -39.84
CA THR A 89 15.32 -8.06 -38.48
C THR A 89 14.39 -6.83 -38.49
N VAL A 90 14.50 -5.95 -39.50
CA VAL A 90 13.53 -4.86 -39.70
C VAL A 90 12.12 -5.39 -39.99
N LEU A 91 11.99 -6.39 -40.87
CA LEU A 91 10.68 -6.98 -41.19
C LEU A 91 10.03 -7.63 -39.95
N GLY A 92 10.81 -8.39 -39.17
CA GLY A 92 10.34 -9.02 -37.93
C GLY A 92 9.94 -8.01 -36.85
N SER A 93 10.79 -7.01 -36.61
CA SER A 93 10.53 -5.96 -35.60
C SER A 93 9.30 -5.11 -35.93
N LEU A 94 9.04 -4.82 -37.20
CA LEU A 94 7.81 -4.13 -37.62
C LEU A 94 6.54 -4.93 -37.34
N CYS A 95 6.58 -6.25 -37.54
CA CYS A 95 5.45 -7.14 -37.20
C CYS A 95 5.20 -7.16 -35.69
N TYR A 96 6.27 -7.21 -34.89
CA TYR A 96 6.18 -7.13 -33.44
C TYR A 96 5.70 -5.77 -32.95
N ALA A 97 6.10 -4.67 -33.59
CA ALA A 97 5.63 -3.33 -33.24
C ALA A 97 4.11 -3.19 -33.40
N GLU A 98 3.52 -3.80 -34.44
CA GLU A 98 2.06 -3.88 -34.56
C GLU A 98 1.43 -4.67 -33.42
N LEU A 99 1.98 -5.84 -33.08
CA LEU A 99 1.46 -6.65 -31.96
C LEU A 99 1.56 -5.90 -30.63
N GLY A 100 2.68 -5.24 -30.33
CA GLY A 100 2.91 -4.54 -29.06
C GLY A 100 2.00 -3.35 -28.83
N VAL A 101 1.60 -2.63 -29.89
CA VAL A 101 0.58 -1.56 -29.75
C VAL A 101 -0.85 -2.06 -29.82
N THR A 102 -1.06 -3.26 -30.36
CA THR A 102 -2.39 -3.90 -30.48
C THR A 102 -2.78 -4.60 -29.18
N ILE A 103 -1.80 -5.24 -28.52
CA ILE A 103 -1.96 -5.95 -27.24
C ILE A 103 -0.94 -5.36 -26.25
N PRO A 104 -1.22 -4.20 -25.62
CA PRO A 104 -0.31 -3.57 -24.68
C PRO A 104 -0.38 -4.30 -23.32
N LYS A 105 0.25 -5.48 -23.26
CA LYS A 105 0.42 -6.28 -22.04
C LYS A 105 1.91 -6.51 -21.77
N SER A 106 2.32 -6.39 -20.51
CA SER A 106 3.65 -6.78 -20.03
C SER A 106 3.87 -8.30 -20.14
N GLY A 107 4.98 -8.69 -20.78
CA GLY A 107 5.33 -10.09 -21.05
C GLY A 107 5.64 -10.40 -22.53
N GLY A 108 5.54 -9.41 -23.43
CA GLY A 108 6.04 -9.49 -24.80
C GLY A 108 5.45 -10.65 -25.62
N ASP A 109 6.32 -11.48 -26.19
CA ASP A 109 5.96 -12.63 -27.02
C ASP A 109 5.03 -13.63 -26.32
N TYR A 110 5.31 -13.94 -25.04
CA TYR A 110 4.47 -14.80 -24.21
C TYR A 110 3.04 -14.26 -24.11
N SER A 111 2.87 -12.97 -23.85
CA SER A 111 1.55 -12.35 -23.72
C SER A 111 0.78 -12.33 -25.05
N TYR A 112 1.48 -12.12 -26.18
CA TYR A 112 0.84 -12.10 -27.51
C TYR A 112 0.33 -13.49 -27.88
N VAL A 113 1.17 -14.52 -27.73
CA VAL A 113 0.82 -15.90 -28.09
C VAL A 113 -0.27 -16.44 -27.18
N THR A 114 -0.23 -16.13 -25.87
CA THR A 114 -1.26 -16.55 -24.91
C THR A 114 -2.64 -15.97 -25.27
N GLU A 115 -2.71 -14.71 -25.72
CA GLU A 115 -3.97 -14.06 -26.10
C GLU A 115 -4.52 -14.58 -27.45
N ILE A 116 -3.64 -15.00 -28.37
CA ILE A 116 -4.03 -15.44 -29.73
C ILE A 116 -4.38 -16.94 -29.78
N PHE A 117 -3.52 -17.78 -29.19
CA PHE A 117 -3.60 -19.24 -29.28
C PHE A 117 -4.00 -19.94 -27.97
N GLY A 118 -4.05 -19.22 -26.85
CA GLY A 118 -4.46 -19.73 -25.54
C GLY A 118 -3.30 -20.19 -24.64
N GLY A 119 -3.66 -20.69 -23.45
CA GLY A 119 -2.71 -20.96 -22.35
C GLY A 119 -1.64 -22.02 -22.64
N LEU A 120 -1.96 -23.07 -23.42
CA LEU A 120 -1.00 -24.14 -23.74
C LEU A 120 0.17 -23.63 -24.60
N VAL A 121 -0.12 -22.94 -25.71
CA VAL A 121 0.92 -22.42 -26.61
C VAL A 121 1.73 -21.31 -25.93
N GLY A 122 1.06 -20.49 -25.11
CA GLY A 122 1.72 -19.53 -24.24
C GLY A 122 2.67 -20.18 -23.24
N PHE A 123 2.24 -21.27 -22.59
CA PHE A 123 3.09 -22.03 -21.66
C PHE A 123 4.30 -22.67 -22.36
N LEU A 124 4.12 -23.25 -23.55
CA LEU A 124 5.24 -23.85 -24.29
C LEU A 124 6.31 -22.82 -24.66
N LEU A 125 5.90 -21.60 -25.02
CA LEU A 125 6.83 -20.50 -25.29
C LEU A 125 7.53 -20.04 -24.00
N LEU A 126 6.80 -19.92 -22.89
CA LEU A 126 7.38 -19.60 -21.59
C LEU A 126 8.38 -20.66 -21.13
N TRP A 127 8.04 -21.94 -21.32
CA TRP A 127 8.85 -23.11 -20.98
C TRP A 127 10.16 -23.14 -21.78
N SER A 128 10.08 -22.94 -23.09
CA SER A 128 11.27 -22.86 -23.95
C SER A 128 12.12 -21.63 -23.65
N ALA A 129 11.50 -20.49 -23.33
CA ALA A 129 12.23 -19.28 -22.99
C ALA A 129 13.06 -19.45 -21.71
N VAL A 130 12.44 -19.92 -20.62
CA VAL A 130 13.07 -20.02 -19.30
C VAL A 130 14.11 -21.13 -19.21
N LEU A 131 13.85 -22.30 -19.81
CA LEU A 131 14.78 -23.43 -19.71
C LEU A 131 15.87 -23.45 -20.77
N ILE A 132 15.61 -22.87 -21.94
CA ILE A 132 16.52 -22.99 -23.09
C ILE A 132 17.03 -21.63 -23.53
N MET A 133 16.15 -20.72 -23.95
CA MET A 133 16.59 -19.51 -24.66
C MET A 133 17.46 -18.60 -23.78
N TYR A 134 17.00 -18.28 -22.57
CA TYR A 134 17.76 -17.46 -21.63
C TYR A 134 19.03 -18.15 -21.11
N PRO A 135 18.97 -19.40 -20.62
CA PRO A 135 20.16 -20.06 -20.10
C PRO A 135 21.24 -20.31 -21.16
N THR A 136 20.83 -20.66 -22.39
CA THR A 136 21.78 -20.88 -23.50
C THR A 136 22.43 -19.57 -23.94
N SER A 137 21.66 -18.48 -24.00
CA SER A 137 22.23 -17.15 -24.31
C SER A 137 23.26 -16.74 -23.27
N LEU A 138 22.95 -16.89 -21.97
CA LEU A 138 23.88 -16.61 -20.88
C LEU A 138 25.13 -17.50 -20.93
N ALA A 139 24.98 -18.78 -21.26
CA ALA A 139 26.08 -19.72 -21.41
C ALA A 139 27.03 -19.31 -22.55
N VAL A 140 26.50 -19.03 -23.75
CA VAL A 140 27.29 -18.58 -24.90
C VAL A 140 28.05 -17.30 -24.61
N ILE A 141 27.40 -16.30 -23.99
CA ILE A 141 28.05 -15.03 -23.62
C ILE A 141 29.16 -15.27 -22.58
N SER A 142 28.93 -16.15 -21.60
CA SER A 142 29.91 -16.47 -20.56
C SER A 142 31.11 -17.26 -21.10
N LEU A 143 30.89 -18.22 -22.00
CA LEU A 143 31.95 -18.94 -22.71
C LEU A 143 32.77 -18.01 -23.59
N THR A 144 32.14 -17.00 -24.17
CA THR A 144 32.81 -15.94 -24.94
C THR A 144 33.67 -15.07 -24.04
N PHE A 145 33.15 -14.62 -22.89
CA PHE A 145 33.94 -13.91 -21.89
C PHE A 145 35.20 -14.69 -21.52
N SER A 146 35.04 -15.99 -21.18
CA SER A 146 36.16 -16.86 -20.85
C SER A 146 37.19 -16.97 -21.97
N SER A 147 36.73 -17.21 -23.21
CA SER A 147 37.61 -17.38 -24.37
C SER A 147 38.43 -16.11 -24.65
N TYR A 148 37.81 -14.93 -24.52
CA TYR A 148 38.47 -13.64 -24.79
C TYR A 148 39.42 -13.18 -23.68
N VAL A 149 39.14 -13.54 -22.42
CA VAL A 149 40.05 -13.27 -21.27
C VAL A 149 41.24 -14.22 -21.28
N LEU A 150 41.07 -15.47 -21.72
CA LEU A 150 42.15 -16.46 -21.78
C LEU A 150 43.04 -16.33 -23.02
N GLN A 151 42.53 -15.79 -24.13
CA GLN A 151 43.30 -15.66 -25.39
C GLN A 151 44.63 -14.90 -25.23
N PRO A 152 44.73 -13.78 -24.48
CA PRO A 152 46.01 -13.09 -24.28
C PRO A 152 47.01 -13.88 -23.43
N VAL A 153 46.53 -14.80 -22.58
CA VAL A 153 47.35 -15.63 -21.68
C VAL A 153 47.88 -16.88 -22.40
N PHE A 154 47.11 -17.41 -23.36
CA PHE A 154 47.51 -18.53 -24.22
C PHE A 154 47.55 -18.11 -25.71
N PRO A 155 48.42 -17.15 -26.09
CA PRO A 155 48.41 -16.58 -27.44
C PRO A 155 48.97 -17.51 -28.52
N ASP A 156 49.84 -18.46 -28.18
CA ASP A 156 50.57 -19.28 -29.15
C ASP A 156 50.75 -20.74 -28.69
N CYS A 157 50.07 -21.67 -29.35
CA CYS A 157 50.84 -22.76 -29.97
C CYS A 157 51.52 -22.14 -31.21
N ILE A 158 52.82 -22.39 -31.36
CA ILE A 158 53.86 -21.47 -31.86
C ILE A 158 53.61 -20.83 -33.25
N ALA A 159 53.67 -19.49 -33.32
CA ALA A 159 54.24 -18.74 -34.45
C ALA A 159 55.24 -17.66 -33.95
N PRO A 160 56.41 -17.47 -34.59
CA PRO A 160 57.47 -16.63 -34.06
C PRO A 160 57.19 -15.13 -34.23
N TYR A 161 57.48 -14.37 -33.16
CA TYR A 161 57.27 -12.92 -32.97
C TYR A 161 57.86 -12.01 -34.06
N ASN A 162 58.88 -12.46 -34.81
CA ASN A 162 59.49 -11.69 -35.89
C ASN A 162 58.83 -11.95 -37.27
N ALA A 163 58.07 -13.04 -37.44
CA ALA A 163 57.36 -13.36 -38.69
C ALA A 163 56.01 -12.62 -38.79
N SER A 164 55.29 -12.47 -37.67
CA SER A 164 54.01 -11.75 -37.58
C SER A 164 54.14 -10.26 -37.89
N ARG A 165 55.30 -9.66 -37.58
CA ARG A 165 55.61 -8.25 -37.85
C ARG A 165 55.97 -7.98 -39.33
N ILE A 166 56.56 -8.96 -40.01
CA ILE A 166 56.87 -8.87 -41.46
C ILE A 166 55.60 -9.15 -42.28
N LEU A 167 54.74 -10.07 -41.84
CA LEU A 167 53.45 -10.36 -42.47
C LEU A 167 52.45 -9.19 -42.30
N SER A 168 52.39 -8.57 -41.11
CA SER A 168 51.49 -7.43 -40.85
C SER A 168 51.83 -6.19 -41.68
N THR A 169 53.12 -6.00 -42.02
CA THR A 169 53.54 -4.89 -42.90
C THR A 169 53.14 -5.13 -44.37
N VAL A 170 52.93 -6.39 -44.79
CA VAL A 170 52.43 -6.77 -46.14
C VAL A 170 50.89 -6.78 -46.21
N CYS A 171 50.21 -7.05 -45.08
CA CYS A 171 48.74 -7.05 -45.00
C CYS A 171 48.14 -5.64 -45.04
N VAL A 172 48.84 -4.61 -44.54
CA VAL A 172 48.39 -3.20 -44.59
C VAL A 172 48.28 -2.67 -46.04
N TRP A 173 48.80 -3.40 -47.05
CA TRP A 173 48.77 -3.00 -48.46
C TRP A 173 47.85 -3.85 -49.38
N ASN A 174 47.20 -4.92 -48.89
CA ASN A 174 46.42 -5.82 -49.75
C ASN A 174 44.89 -5.68 -49.58
N TYR A 175 44.26 -4.87 -50.45
CA TYR A 175 42.81 -4.85 -50.68
C TYR A 175 42.29 -6.06 -51.49
N LYS A 176 43.16 -7.02 -51.80
CA LYS A 176 42.93 -8.11 -52.76
C LYS A 176 41.66 -8.92 -52.47
N TRP A 177 41.28 -9.13 -51.21
CA TRP A 177 40.09 -9.93 -50.84
C TRP A 177 38.76 -9.14 -50.83
N LEU A 178 38.79 -7.82 -51.00
CA LEU A 178 37.60 -6.96 -51.14
C LEU A 178 37.34 -6.53 -52.60
N GLU A 179 38.24 -6.82 -53.53
CA GLU A 179 37.98 -6.64 -54.96
C GLU A 179 36.83 -7.55 -55.40
N PRO A 180 35.84 -7.07 -56.20
CA PRO A 180 34.65 -7.85 -56.54
C PRO A 180 34.92 -9.22 -57.17
N GLN A 181 36.07 -9.42 -57.80
CA GLN A 181 36.46 -10.71 -58.38
C GLN A 181 36.90 -11.71 -57.31
N ALA A 182 37.78 -11.31 -56.38
CA ALA A 182 38.29 -12.19 -55.32
C ALA A 182 37.37 -12.27 -54.09
N ALA A 183 36.51 -11.28 -53.85
CA ALA A 183 35.55 -11.30 -52.75
C ALA A 183 34.49 -12.40 -52.94
N PHE A 184 34.09 -12.68 -54.18
CA PHE A 184 33.13 -13.73 -54.53
C PHE A 184 33.78 -15.03 -55.02
N ASP A 185 35.11 -15.17 -54.89
CA ASP A 185 35.77 -16.45 -55.08
C ASP A 185 35.44 -17.38 -53.92
N PHE A 186 34.84 -18.53 -54.24
CA PHE A 186 34.43 -19.54 -53.26
C PHE A 186 35.56 -20.54 -53.04
N TRP A 187 36.12 -20.60 -51.84
CA TRP A 187 37.02 -21.70 -51.44
C TRP A 187 36.25 -22.99 -51.12
N LYS A 188 34.94 -22.85 -50.84
CA LYS A 188 33.99 -23.94 -50.66
C LYS A 188 32.64 -23.51 -51.23
N THR A 189 32.05 -24.30 -52.12
CA THR A 189 30.69 -24.04 -52.62
C THR A 189 29.67 -24.41 -51.53
N PRO A 190 28.99 -23.45 -50.91
CA PRO A 190 28.10 -23.75 -49.80
C PRO A 190 26.84 -24.44 -50.29
N SER A 191 26.40 -25.48 -49.57
CA SER A 191 25.06 -26.03 -49.78
C SER A 191 23.99 -25.06 -49.28
N VAL A 192 22.75 -25.20 -49.76
CA VAL A 192 21.62 -24.35 -49.31
C VAL A 192 21.42 -24.45 -47.78
N GLY A 193 21.72 -25.62 -47.21
CA GLY A 193 21.71 -25.86 -45.78
C GLY A 193 22.77 -25.07 -45.01
N GLU A 194 24.00 -25.02 -45.52
CA GLU A 194 25.08 -24.24 -44.92
C GLU A 194 24.78 -22.73 -44.97
N ILE A 195 24.19 -22.24 -46.06
CA ILE A 195 23.71 -20.84 -46.11
C ILE A 195 22.67 -20.58 -45.01
N ALA A 196 21.76 -21.53 -44.74
CA ALA A 196 20.79 -21.40 -43.65
C ALA A 196 21.47 -21.36 -42.26
N LEU A 197 22.49 -22.18 -42.03
CA LEU A 197 23.31 -22.14 -40.82
C LEU A 197 24.08 -20.81 -40.69
N ALA A 198 24.60 -20.26 -41.78
CA ALA A 198 25.22 -18.94 -41.80
C ALA A 198 24.23 -17.84 -41.38
N PHE A 199 22.97 -17.92 -41.82
CA PHE A 199 21.92 -17.02 -41.35
C PHE A 199 21.58 -17.23 -39.87
N LEU A 200 21.54 -18.47 -39.37
CA LEU A 200 21.33 -18.75 -37.95
C LEU A 200 22.43 -18.15 -37.07
N GLN A 201 23.68 -18.27 -37.49
CA GLN A 201 24.80 -17.66 -36.78
C GLN A 201 24.80 -16.12 -36.87
N GLY A 202 24.58 -15.55 -38.05
CA GLY A 202 24.46 -14.10 -38.20
C GLY A 202 23.29 -13.51 -37.40
N SER A 203 22.18 -14.25 -37.31
CA SER A 203 21.01 -13.82 -36.56
C SER A 203 21.22 -13.74 -35.04
N PHE A 204 22.13 -14.54 -34.49
CA PHE A 204 22.49 -14.48 -33.08
C PHE A 204 23.06 -13.10 -32.72
N ALA A 205 23.89 -12.52 -33.57
CA ALA A 205 24.41 -11.15 -33.38
C ALA A 205 23.32 -10.08 -33.49
N PHE A 206 22.23 -10.33 -34.20
CA PHE A 206 21.08 -9.43 -34.27
C PHE A 206 20.05 -9.68 -33.17
N SER A 207 20.22 -10.71 -32.32
CA SER A 207 19.26 -11.06 -31.26
C SER A 207 19.03 -9.90 -30.28
N GLY A 208 17.79 -9.77 -29.79
CA GLY A 208 17.42 -8.76 -28.77
C GLY A 208 16.62 -7.56 -29.28
N TRP A 209 16.33 -7.50 -30.58
CA TRP A 209 15.42 -6.51 -31.17
C TRP A 209 13.98 -6.60 -30.62
N ASN A 210 13.57 -7.78 -30.14
CA ASN A 210 12.26 -8.03 -29.57
C ASN A 210 12.10 -7.48 -28.14
N PHE A 211 13.19 -7.13 -27.44
CA PHE A 211 13.15 -6.70 -26.03
C PHE A 211 12.36 -5.41 -25.78
N LEU A 212 12.32 -4.48 -26.73
CA LEU A 212 11.56 -3.23 -26.59
C LEU A 212 10.04 -3.49 -26.46
N ASN A 213 9.55 -4.62 -26.98
CA ASN A 213 8.15 -5.00 -26.87
C ASN A 213 7.74 -5.40 -25.43
N TYR A 214 8.68 -5.84 -24.60
CA TYR A 214 8.42 -6.12 -23.18
C TYR A 214 8.30 -4.84 -22.35
N VAL A 215 8.78 -3.71 -22.88
CA VAL A 215 8.82 -2.40 -22.20
C VAL A 215 7.87 -1.38 -22.86
N THR A 216 6.98 -1.85 -23.74
CA THR A 216 6.07 -0.97 -24.50
C THR A 216 5.06 -0.25 -23.60
N GLU A 217 4.72 -0.79 -22.43
CA GLU A 217 3.85 -0.12 -21.45
C GLU A 217 4.50 1.12 -20.81
N GLU A 218 5.83 1.15 -20.69
CA GLU A 218 6.61 2.24 -20.09
C GLU A 218 7.06 3.29 -21.12
N LEU A 219 6.90 3.00 -22.41
CA LEU A 219 7.29 3.89 -23.51
C LEU A 219 6.32 5.07 -23.63
N VAL A 220 6.84 6.29 -23.69
CA VAL A 220 6.08 7.50 -23.97
C VAL A 220 5.64 7.48 -25.44
N ASP A 221 4.33 7.60 -25.70
CA ASP A 221 3.72 7.56 -27.04
C ASP A 221 4.22 6.42 -27.96
N PRO A 222 3.94 5.15 -27.61
CA PRO A 222 4.46 3.99 -28.34
C PRO A 222 4.01 3.95 -29.81
N ARG A 223 2.86 4.56 -30.13
CA ARG A 223 2.32 4.63 -31.50
C ARG A 223 3.27 5.29 -32.49
N ARG A 224 4.05 6.28 -32.04
CA ARG A 224 4.97 7.05 -32.90
C ARG A 224 6.42 6.70 -32.62
N ASN A 225 6.77 6.52 -31.35
CA ASN A 225 8.17 6.34 -30.96
C ASN A 225 8.66 4.92 -31.21
N LEU A 226 7.81 3.89 -31.17
CA LEU A 226 8.22 2.50 -31.38
C LEU A 226 8.71 2.25 -32.83
N PRO A 227 7.99 2.61 -33.91
CA PRO A 227 8.50 2.46 -35.27
C PRO A 227 9.72 3.32 -35.56
N ARG A 228 9.76 4.55 -35.03
CA ARG A 228 10.91 5.45 -35.20
C ARG A 228 12.16 4.87 -34.59
N ALA A 229 12.07 4.30 -33.39
CA ALA A 229 13.20 3.66 -32.74
C ALA A 229 13.73 2.47 -33.55
N ILE A 230 12.84 1.66 -34.14
CA ILE A 230 13.19 0.55 -35.04
C ILE A 230 13.95 1.02 -36.29
N PHE A 231 13.41 2.02 -37.01
CA PHE A 231 14.02 2.52 -38.24
C PHE A 231 15.33 3.28 -38.03
N ILE A 232 15.58 3.79 -36.83
CA ILE A 232 16.86 4.43 -36.48
C ILE A 232 17.88 3.38 -36.03
N SER A 233 17.48 2.47 -35.15
CA SER A 233 18.40 1.59 -34.43
C SER A 233 18.90 0.42 -35.27
N ILE A 234 18.01 -0.34 -35.92
CA ILE A 234 18.41 -1.58 -36.63
C ILE A 234 19.30 -1.30 -37.86
N PRO A 235 19.02 -0.29 -38.70
CA PRO A 235 19.93 0.08 -39.78
C PRO A 235 21.30 0.55 -39.28
N LEU A 236 21.34 1.31 -38.17
CA LEU A 236 22.59 1.73 -37.55
C LEU A 236 23.41 0.52 -37.07
N VAL A 237 22.78 -0.46 -36.43
CA VAL A 237 23.45 -1.71 -36.02
C VAL A 237 23.97 -2.48 -37.24
N THR A 238 23.14 -2.61 -38.28
CA THR A 238 23.53 -3.30 -39.53
C THR A 238 24.74 -2.63 -40.18
N PHE A 239 24.75 -1.30 -40.18
CA PHE A 239 25.89 -0.51 -40.64
C PHE A 239 27.15 -0.81 -39.81
N VAL A 240 27.06 -0.72 -38.47
CA VAL A 240 28.19 -1.01 -37.57
C VAL A 240 28.72 -2.43 -37.78
N TYR A 241 27.85 -3.44 -37.87
CA TYR A 241 28.25 -4.82 -38.09
C TYR A 241 28.91 -5.05 -39.44
N THR A 242 28.38 -4.45 -40.50
CA THR A 242 28.97 -4.57 -41.85
C THR A 242 30.36 -3.94 -41.88
N PHE A 243 30.52 -2.72 -41.32
CA PHE A 243 31.82 -2.05 -41.24
C PHE A 243 32.83 -2.79 -40.36
N THR A 244 32.37 -3.42 -39.28
CA THR A 244 33.22 -4.24 -38.41
C THR A 244 33.74 -5.47 -39.15
N ASN A 245 32.88 -6.17 -39.90
CA ASN A 245 33.30 -7.30 -40.73
C ASN A 245 34.26 -6.88 -41.85
N ILE A 246 34.01 -5.74 -42.51
CA ILE A 246 34.95 -5.17 -43.48
C ILE A 246 36.31 -4.93 -42.81
N ALA A 247 36.35 -4.36 -41.60
CA ALA A 247 37.59 -4.16 -40.87
C ALA A 247 38.30 -5.49 -40.51
N TYR A 248 37.57 -6.55 -40.19
CA TYR A 248 38.18 -7.86 -39.97
C TYR A 248 38.81 -8.42 -41.24
N PHE A 249 38.14 -8.32 -42.38
CA PHE A 249 38.64 -8.82 -43.66
C PHE A 249 39.78 -7.97 -44.25
N THR A 250 39.92 -6.70 -43.86
CA THR A 250 41.09 -5.89 -44.24
C THR A 250 42.32 -6.19 -43.39
N ALA A 251 42.14 -6.54 -42.11
CA ALA A 251 43.24 -6.77 -41.18
C ALA A 251 43.76 -8.22 -41.17
N MET A 252 42.91 -9.19 -41.52
CA MET A 252 43.19 -10.63 -41.42
C MET A 252 42.73 -11.36 -42.69
N SER A 253 43.42 -12.46 -43.03
CA SER A 253 42.98 -13.34 -44.11
C SER A 253 41.79 -14.20 -43.67
N PRO A 254 40.95 -14.72 -44.60
CA PRO A 254 39.84 -15.61 -44.26
C PRO A 254 40.26 -16.85 -43.46
N GLU A 255 41.38 -17.49 -43.83
CA GLU A 255 41.92 -18.68 -43.14
C GLU A 255 42.37 -18.37 -41.71
N GLU A 256 42.93 -17.19 -41.50
CA GLU A 256 43.35 -16.72 -40.18
C GLU A 256 42.16 -16.35 -39.29
N LEU A 257 41.09 -15.81 -39.87
CA LEU A 257 39.85 -15.54 -39.15
C LEU A 257 39.19 -16.85 -38.69
N LEU A 258 39.20 -17.89 -39.54
CA LEU A 258 38.65 -19.20 -39.22
C LEU A 258 39.48 -19.97 -38.18
N SER A 259 40.80 -19.80 -38.18
CA SER A 259 41.68 -20.45 -37.18
C SER A 259 41.68 -19.74 -35.82
N SER A 260 41.32 -18.45 -35.76
CA SER A 260 41.23 -17.72 -34.49
C SER A 260 40.01 -18.15 -33.66
N ASN A 261 40.19 -18.28 -32.34
CA ASN A 261 39.09 -18.48 -31.38
C ASN A 261 38.53 -17.14 -30.85
N ALA A 262 39.26 -16.04 -31.04
CA ALA A 262 38.87 -14.71 -30.58
C ALA A 262 39.26 -13.63 -31.60
N VAL A 263 38.41 -13.47 -32.62
CA VAL A 263 38.65 -12.63 -33.80
C VAL A 263 39.05 -11.20 -33.45
N ALA A 264 38.42 -10.60 -32.43
CA ALA A 264 38.69 -9.21 -32.03
C ALA A 264 40.05 -9.03 -31.34
N VAL A 265 40.53 -10.05 -30.61
CA VAL A 265 41.85 -10.01 -29.97
C VAL A 265 42.94 -10.15 -31.03
N THR A 266 42.78 -11.07 -31.98
CA THR A 266 43.69 -11.22 -33.13
C THR A 266 43.75 -9.94 -33.98
N PHE A 267 42.61 -9.30 -34.21
CA PHE A 267 42.55 -7.97 -34.85
C PHE A 267 43.35 -6.91 -34.06
N GLY A 268 43.16 -6.85 -32.74
CA GLY A 268 43.87 -5.92 -31.87
C GLY A 268 45.38 -6.15 -31.83
N GLN A 269 45.83 -7.41 -31.80
CA GLN A 269 47.24 -7.77 -31.84
C GLN A 269 47.93 -7.29 -33.13
N LYS A 270 47.21 -7.32 -34.27
CA LYS A 270 47.75 -6.88 -35.56
C LYS A 270 47.84 -5.37 -35.73
N LEU A 271 46.83 -4.62 -35.29
CA LEU A 271 46.71 -3.19 -35.57
C LEU A 271 47.14 -2.29 -34.41
N LEU A 272 46.91 -2.71 -33.17
CA LEU A 272 47.10 -1.86 -31.98
C LEU A 272 48.45 -2.08 -31.28
N GLY A 273 49.20 -3.12 -31.63
CA GLY A 273 50.53 -3.40 -31.09
C GLY A 273 50.57 -3.41 -29.56
N ALA A 274 51.24 -2.41 -28.96
CA ALA A 274 51.37 -2.25 -27.50
C ALA A 274 50.02 -2.02 -26.78
N MET A 275 48.99 -1.57 -27.49
CA MET A 275 47.63 -1.33 -26.95
C MET A 275 46.67 -2.52 -27.18
N SER A 276 47.19 -3.69 -27.58
CA SER A 276 46.39 -4.89 -27.83
C SER A 276 45.63 -5.40 -26.60
N TRP A 277 46.07 -5.06 -25.38
CA TRP A 277 45.38 -5.38 -24.12
C TRP A 277 44.01 -4.70 -23.96
N ILE A 278 43.74 -3.62 -24.71
CA ILE A 278 42.45 -2.90 -24.67
C ILE A 278 41.31 -3.73 -25.27
N MET A 279 41.59 -4.53 -26.31
CA MET A 279 40.56 -5.35 -26.96
C MET A 279 39.93 -6.41 -26.05
N PRO A 280 40.69 -7.30 -25.36
CA PRO A 280 40.09 -8.30 -24.48
C PRO A 280 39.32 -7.66 -23.32
N ILE A 281 39.78 -6.53 -22.75
CA ILE A 281 39.05 -5.82 -21.69
C ILE A 281 37.74 -5.21 -22.22
N SER A 282 37.77 -4.59 -23.40
CA SER A 282 36.58 -3.97 -23.99
C SER A 282 35.51 -5.02 -24.35
N VAL A 283 35.95 -6.16 -24.89
CA VAL A 283 35.05 -7.30 -25.18
C VAL A 283 34.52 -7.92 -23.89
N ALA A 284 35.36 -8.07 -22.86
CA ALA A 284 34.95 -8.57 -21.55
C ALA A 284 33.86 -7.68 -20.91
N LEU A 285 34.04 -6.36 -20.92
CA LEU A 285 33.02 -5.41 -20.44
C LEU A 285 31.72 -5.49 -21.26
N SER A 286 31.81 -5.65 -22.58
CA SER A 286 30.64 -5.85 -23.45
C SER A 286 29.88 -7.14 -23.11
N THR A 287 30.59 -8.26 -22.90
CA THR A 287 29.99 -9.54 -22.52
C THR A 287 29.34 -9.48 -21.12
N PHE A 288 29.96 -8.77 -20.17
CA PHE A 288 29.39 -8.56 -18.83
C PHE A 288 28.10 -7.74 -18.88
N GLY A 289 28.07 -6.68 -19.71
CA GLY A 289 26.85 -5.92 -20.00
C GLY A 289 25.73 -6.80 -20.58
N GLY A 290 26.07 -7.68 -21.52
CA GLY A 290 25.14 -8.67 -22.08
C GLY A 290 24.54 -9.59 -21.03
N ILE A 291 25.36 -10.21 -20.18
CA ILE A 291 24.90 -11.08 -19.08
C ILE A 291 23.92 -10.34 -18.16
N ASN A 292 24.28 -9.12 -17.76
CA ASN A 292 23.43 -8.31 -16.88
C ASN A 292 22.06 -8.01 -17.53
N GLY A 293 22.04 -7.62 -18.82
CA GLY A 293 20.80 -7.37 -19.56
C GLY A 293 19.88 -8.60 -19.66
N TYR A 294 20.45 -9.79 -19.89
CA TYR A 294 19.68 -11.04 -19.94
C TYR A 294 19.17 -11.49 -18.56
N LEU A 295 19.90 -11.23 -17.48
CA LEU A 295 19.42 -11.49 -16.11
C LEU A 295 18.24 -10.60 -15.71
N PHE A 296 18.28 -9.30 -16.07
CA PHE A 296 17.15 -8.40 -15.84
C PHE A 296 15.89 -8.80 -16.60
N THR A 297 16.02 -9.26 -17.85
CA THR A 297 14.86 -9.60 -18.68
C THR A 297 14.26 -10.97 -18.34
N SER A 298 15.10 -11.98 -18.08
CA SER A 298 14.65 -13.33 -17.69
C SER A 298 13.80 -13.34 -16.42
N SER A 299 14.19 -12.55 -15.41
CA SER A 299 13.44 -12.45 -14.16
C SER A 299 12.05 -11.80 -14.32
N ARG A 300 11.91 -10.83 -15.24
CA ARG A 300 10.61 -10.22 -15.59
C ARG A 300 9.66 -11.21 -16.25
N LEU A 301 10.19 -12.07 -17.14
CA LEU A 301 9.38 -13.09 -17.80
C LEU A 301 8.88 -14.14 -16.79
N CYS A 302 9.74 -14.59 -15.88
CA CYS A 302 9.35 -15.51 -14.80
C CYS A 302 8.26 -14.92 -13.91
N PHE A 303 8.38 -13.63 -13.58
CA PHE A 303 7.36 -12.90 -12.82
C PHE A 303 6.02 -12.84 -13.55
N SER A 304 6.01 -12.51 -14.86
CA SER A 304 4.78 -12.47 -15.67
C SER A 304 4.12 -13.86 -15.80
N GLY A 305 4.92 -14.90 -16.01
CA GLY A 305 4.43 -16.28 -16.07
C GLY A 305 3.82 -16.78 -14.75
N ALA A 306 4.42 -16.41 -13.62
CA ALA A 306 3.91 -16.76 -12.30
C ALA A 306 2.63 -15.99 -11.95
N ARG A 307 2.51 -14.72 -12.37
CA ARG A 307 1.29 -13.91 -12.20
C ARG A 307 0.07 -14.50 -12.91
N GLU A 308 0.26 -15.06 -14.11
CA GLU A 308 -0.80 -15.71 -14.88
C GLU A 308 -1.09 -17.15 -14.40
N GLY A 309 -0.41 -17.63 -13.35
CA GLY A 309 -0.62 -18.96 -12.77
C GLY A 309 -0.01 -20.11 -13.60
N HIS A 310 0.82 -19.79 -14.59
CA HIS A 310 1.52 -20.78 -15.42
C HIS A 310 2.83 -21.26 -14.78
N MET A 311 3.44 -20.47 -13.90
CA MET A 311 4.63 -20.83 -13.12
C MET A 311 4.34 -20.79 -11.61
N PRO A 312 5.12 -21.50 -10.77
CA PRO A 312 4.97 -21.45 -9.32
C PRO A 312 5.13 -20.03 -8.75
N SER A 313 4.34 -19.70 -7.73
CA SER A 313 4.34 -18.38 -7.07
C SER A 313 5.68 -18.01 -6.41
N LEU A 314 6.53 -19.00 -6.09
CA LEU A 314 7.89 -18.80 -5.60
C LEU A 314 8.75 -17.94 -6.55
N LEU A 315 8.57 -18.10 -7.87
CA LEU A 315 9.32 -17.35 -8.88
C LEU A 315 8.85 -15.89 -9.03
N ALA A 316 7.70 -15.53 -8.44
CA ALA A 316 7.22 -14.14 -8.39
C ALA A 316 7.70 -13.38 -7.14
N MET A 317 8.44 -14.02 -6.22
CA MET A 317 8.88 -13.38 -4.97
C MET A 317 10.00 -12.37 -5.23
N ILE A 318 9.88 -11.21 -4.58
CA ILE A 318 10.83 -10.09 -4.69
C ILE A 318 11.39 -9.78 -3.30
N HIS A 319 12.70 -9.54 -3.22
CA HIS A 319 13.38 -9.13 -1.99
C HIS A 319 12.90 -7.76 -1.52
N PHE A 320 12.55 -7.63 -0.24
CA PHE A 320 11.93 -6.41 0.30
C PHE A 320 12.85 -5.19 0.30
N LYS A 321 14.13 -5.34 0.69
CA LYS A 321 15.08 -4.22 0.83
C LYS A 321 15.61 -3.69 -0.51
N ASN A 322 15.77 -4.58 -1.49
CA ASN A 322 16.49 -4.29 -2.74
C ASN A 322 15.60 -4.42 -3.99
N CYS A 323 14.33 -4.82 -3.83
CA CYS A 323 13.40 -5.06 -4.93
C CYS A 323 13.90 -6.06 -5.98
N THR A 324 14.69 -7.07 -5.59
CA THR A 324 15.30 -8.05 -6.51
C THR A 324 14.60 -9.42 -6.50
N PRO A 325 14.28 -10.03 -7.66
CA PRO A 325 13.62 -11.34 -7.75
C PRO A 325 14.62 -12.51 -7.61
N ILE A 326 15.07 -12.79 -6.38
CA ILE A 326 16.13 -13.77 -6.09
C ILE A 326 15.81 -15.19 -6.58
N PRO A 327 14.62 -15.79 -6.32
CA PRO A 327 14.35 -17.17 -6.72
C PRO A 327 14.33 -17.38 -8.24
N ALA A 328 13.82 -16.41 -9.00
CA ALA A 328 13.84 -16.45 -10.46
C ALA A 328 15.28 -16.43 -11.01
N LEU A 329 16.14 -15.59 -10.43
CA LEU A 329 17.55 -15.53 -10.81
C LEU A 329 18.29 -16.84 -10.49
N LEU A 330 18.01 -17.47 -9.35
CA LEU A 330 18.62 -18.76 -8.99
C LEU A 330 18.26 -19.88 -9.98
N VAL A 331 16.99 -19.95 -10.42
CA VAL A 331 16.56 -20.92 -11.44
C VAL A 331 17.24 -20.66 -12.79
N CYS A 332 17.33 -19.40 -13.22
CA CYS A 332 18.05 -19.05 -14.44
C CYS A 332 19.54 -19.43 -14.35
N CYS A 333 20.22 -19.06 -13.26
CA CYS A 333 21.65 -19.35 -13.08
C CYS A 333 21.94 -20.86 -13.02
N THR A 334 21.11 -21.63 -12.31
CA THR A 334 21.27 -23.08 -12.23
C THR A 334 21.07 -23.75 -13.59
N ALA A 335 20.06 -23.33 -14.36
CA ALA A 335 19.88 -23.81 -15.73
C ALA A 335 21.07 -23.43 -16.63
N THR A 336 21.62 -22.22 -16.50
CA THR A 336 22.80 -21.79 -17.27
C THR A 336 24.00 -22.67 -16.99
N ILE A 337 24.28 -22.97 -15.71
CA ILE A 337 25.39 -23.84 -15.31
C ILE A 337 25.24 -25.23 -15.94
N VAL A 338 24.04 -25.82 -15.92
CA VAL A 338 23.79 -27.13 -16.54
C VAL A 338 24.07 -27.11 -18.04
N ILE A 339 23.60 -26.09 -18.77
CA ILE A 339 23.84 -25.97 -20.21
C ILE A 339 25.32 -25.78 -20.54
N MET A 340 26.06 -25.03 -19.71
CA MET A 340 27.50 -24.84 -19.89
C MET A 340 28.30 -26.15 -19.82
N PHE A 341 27.83 -27.16 -19.09
CA PHE A 341 28.48 -28.47 -19.03
C PHE A 341 28.18 -29.38 -20.23
N ILE A 342 27.15 -29.08 -21.02
CA ILE A 342 26.61 -30.00 -22.04
C ILE A 342 27.10 -29.67 -23.45
N GLY A 343 27.25 -28.40 -23.81
CA GLY A 343 27.36 -27.99 -25.23
C GLY A 343 28.54 -27.10 -25.58
N GLU A 344 29.04 -27.25 -26.81
CA GLU A 344 30.04 -26.37 -27.42
C GLU A 344 29.41 -25.07 -27.96
N THR A 345 30.15 -23.95 -27.92
CA THR A 345 29.64 -22.60 -28.21
C THR A 345 28.85 -22.48 -29.51
N TYR A 346 29.36 -23.00 -30.64
CA TYR A 346 28.69 -22.88 -31.95
C TYR A 346 27.46 -23.78 -32.06
N THR A 347 27.50 -24.99 -31.48
CA THR A 347 26.33 -25.89 -31.43
C THR A 347 25.20 -25.31 -30.57
N LEU A 348 25.55 -24.65 -29.45
CA LEU A 348 24.61 -23.93 -28.59
C LEU A 348 23.98 -22.73 -29.32
N ILE A 349 24.73 -22.03 -30.18
CA ILE A 349 24.20 -20.95 -31.02
C ILE A 349 23.19 -21.50 -32.02
N ASN A 350 23.49 -22.59 -32.72
CA ASN A 350 22.55 -23.20 -33.67
C ASN A 350 21.26 -23.65 -32.97
N TYR A 351 21.40 -24.29 -31.79
CA TYR A 351 20.28 -24.71 -30.95
C TYR A 351 19.39 -23.53 -30.51
N LEU A 352 20.01 -22.47 -29.98
CA LEU A 352 19.33 -21.25 -29.55
C LEU A 352 18.62 -20.54 -30.70
N SER A 353 19.35 -20.30 -31.81
CA SER A 353 18.82 -19.57 -32.95
C SER A 353 17.66 -20.33 -33.61
N PHE A 354 17.75 -21.66 -33.73
CA PHE A 354 16.65 -22.47 -34.25
C PHE A 354 15.35 -22.30 -33.42
N ILE A 355 15.45 -22.41 -32.10
CA ILE A 355 14.30 -22.28 -31.19
C ILE A 355 13.75 -20.85 -31.20
N ASN A 356 14.63 -19.84 -31.20
CA ASN A 356 14.21 -18.44 -31.30
C ASN A 356 13.40 -18.19 -32.57
N TYR A 357 13.88 -18.65 -33.74
CA TYR A 357 13.16 -18.49 -35.00
C TYR A 357 11.85 -19.27 -35.02
N LEU A 358 11.79 -20.46 -34.43
CA LEU A 358 10.53 -21.19 -34.26
C LEU A 358 9.51 -20.35 -33.49
N CYS A 359 9.90 -19.76 -32.35
CA CYS A 359 9.03 -18.88 -31.56
C CYS A 359 8.64 -17.60 -32.32
N TYR A 360 9.57 -16.98 -33.05
CA TYR A 360 9.27 -15.78 -33.85
C TYR A 360 8.26 -16.04 -34.96
N GLY A 361 8.37 -17.19 -35.63
CA GLY A 361 7.42 -17.63 -36.65
C GLY A 361 6.02 -17.82 -36.08
N VAL A 362 5.88 -18.47 -34.93
CA VAL A 362 4.58 -18.66 -34.24
C VAL A 362 3.92 -17.32 -33.91
N THR A 363 4.68 -16.37 -33.37
CA THR A 363 4.17 -15.04 -33.02
C THR A 363 3.71 -14.25 -34.26
N ILE A 364 4.50 -14.26 -35.35
CA ILE A 364 4.17 -13.55 -36.59
C ILE A 364 3.03 -14.23 -37.36
N ALA A 365 2.96 -15.56 -37.36
CA ALA A 365 1.79 -16.29 -37.84
C ALA A 365 0.54 -15.94 -37.01
N GLY A 366 0.70 -15.78 -35.69
CA GLY A 366 -0.33 -15.28 -34.80
C GLY A 366 -0.88 -13.91 -35.20
N LEU A 367 -0.03 -12.98 -35.66
CA LEU A 367 -0.48 -11.69 -36.19
C LEU A 367 -1.43 -11.87 -37.38
N LEU A 368 -1.10 -12.76 -38.34
CA LEU A 368 -1.97 -13.05 -39.48
C LEU A 368 -3.30 -13.69 -39.05
N VAL A 369 -3.25 -14.64 -38.13
CA VAL A 369 -4.46 -15.26 -37.55
C VAL A 369 -5.33 -14.21 -36.84
N LEU A 370 -4.71 -13.27 -36.11
CA LEU A 370 -5.40 -12.17 -35.46
C LEU A 370 -6.04 -11.21 -36.49
N ARG A 371 -5.37 -10.95 -37.63
CA ARG A 371 -5.95 -10.21 -38.76
C ARG A 371 -7.20 -10.88 -39.32
N TRP A 372 -7.19 -12.21 -39.40
CA TRP A 372 -8.30 -12.97 -39.96
C TRP A 372 -9.47 -13.18 -38.99
N ARG A 373 -9.20 -13.59 -37.74
CA ARG A 373 -10.24 -13.86 -36.72
C ARG A 373 -10.86 -12.59 -36.11
N LYS A 374 -10.08 -11.52 -35.92
CA LYS A 374 -10.51 -10.28 -35.26
C LYS A 374 -10.17 -9.04 -36.11
N PRO A 375 -10.86 -8.81 -37.24
CA PRO A 375 -10.55 -7.71 -38.16
C PRO A 375 -10.91 -6.32 -37.61
N ASN A 376 -11.95 -6.22 -36.77
CA ASN A 376 -12.48 -4.95 -36.24
C ASN A 376 -11.72 -4.40 -35.02
N LEU A 377 -10.61 -5.02 -34.64
CA LEU A 377 -9.82 -4.58 -33.48
C LEU A 377 -9.05 -3.29 -33.83
N PHE A 378 -9.07 -2.30 -32.93
CA PHE A 378 -8.40 -1.01 -33.16
C PHE A 378 -6.87 -1.20 -33.17
N ARG A 379 -6.23 -0.92 -34.31
CA ARG A 379 -4.77 -1.06 -34.52
C ARG A 379 -4.15 0.31 -34.81
N PRO A 380 -3.40 0.89 -33.87
CA PRO A 380 -2.74 2.18 -34.07
C PRO A 380 -1.63 2.15 -35.14
N ILE A 381 -0.95 1.02 -35.27
CA ILE A 381 0.06 0.75 -36.29
C ILE A 381 -0.44 -0.44 -37.11
N LYS A 382 -0.43 -0.32 -38.43
CA LYS A 382 -0.81 -1.39 -39.35
C LYS A 382 0.24 -1.51 -40.44
N VAL A 383 1.01 -2.59 -40.42
CA VAL A 383 2.01 -2.88 -41.46
C VAL A 383 1.36 -3.51 -42.69
N ASN A 384 1.94 -3.32 -43.88
CA ASN A 384 1.42 -3.95 -45.09
C ASN A 384 1.45 -5.48 -44.94
N LEU A 385 0.44 -6.19 -45.45
CA LEU A 385 0.30 -7.65 -45.32
C LEU A 385 1.47 -8.39 -45.98
N LEU A 386 2.12 -7.79 -46.99
CA LEU A 386 3.29 -8.37 -47.64
C LEU A 386 4.46 -8.59 -46.65
N ILE A 387 4.62 -7.73 -45.62
CA ILE A 387 5.74 -7.79 -44.67
C ILE A 387 5.74 -9.09 -43.82
N PRO A 388 4.65 -9.45 -43.10
CA PRO A 388 4.62 -10.71 -42.36
C PRO A 388 4.67 -11.94 -43.28
N VAL A 389 4.13 -11.85 -44.50
CA VAL A 389 4.15 -12.97 -45.46
C VAL A 389 5.57 -13.22 -45.98
N THR A 390 6.32 -12.18 -46.36
CA THR A 390 7.72 -12.34 -46.79
C THR A 390 8.60 -12.87 -45.66
N TYR A 391 8.38 -12.42 -44.43
CA TYR A 391 9.08 -12.96 -43.26
C TYR A 391 8.78 -14.44 -43.04
N LEU A 392 7.52 -14.88 -43.14
CA LEU A 392 7.15 -16.28 -42.96
C LEU A 392 7.68 -17.20 -44.07
N ILE A 393 7.78 -16.71 -45.32
CA ILE A 393 8.41 -17.46 -46.41
C ILE A 393 9.90 -17.68 -46.10
N PHE A 394 10.62 -16.63 -45.69
CA PHE A 394 12.01 -16.74 -45.28
C PHE A 394 12.18 -17.68 -44.07
N TRP A 395 11.31 -17.54 -43.06
CA TRP A 395 11.30 -18.38 -41.87
C TRP A 395 11.10 -19.86 -42.19
N ALA A 396 10.14 -20.20 -43.05
CA ALA A 396 9.88 -21.58 -43.44
C ALA A 396 11.06 -22.18 -44.19
N PHE A 397 11.64 -21.42 -45.14
CA PHE A 397 12.86 -21.80 -45.83
C PHE A 397 14.00 -22.09 -44.84
N LEU A 398 14.27 -21.14 -43.93
CA LEU A 398 15.36 -21.26 -42.97
C LEU A 398 15.18 -22.46 -42.04
N LEU A 399 13.99 -22.69 -41.48
CA LEU A 399 13.78 -23.84 -40.58
C LEU A 399 13.89 -25.19 -41.29
N ILE A 400 13.33 -25.33 -42.50
CA ILE A 400 13.37 -26.60 -43.26
C ILE A 400 14.82 -26.96 -43.59
N PHE A 401 15.60 -26.01 -44.10
CA PHE A 401 16.99 -26.25 -44.46
C PHE A 401 17.89 -26.41 -43.22
N SER A 402 17.57 -25.78 -42.10
CA SER A 402 18.28 -26.00 -40.82
C SER A 402 18.04 -27.40 -40.27
N LEU A 403 16.78 -27.88 -40.30
CA LEU A 403 16.41 -29.25 -39.92
C LEU A 403 17.08 -30.31 -40.81
N TYR A 404 17.23 -30.01 -42.10
CA TYR A 404 17.94 -30.88 -43.03
C TYR A 404 19.44 -30.95 -42.73
N SER A 405 20.05 -29.83 -42.34
CA SER A 405 21.49 -29.72 -42.13
C SER A 405 21.94 -30.29 -40.79
N GLU A 406 21.26 -29.93 -39.70
CA GLU A 406 21.59 -30.38 -38.33
C GLU A 406 20.37 -31.02 -37.62
N PRO A 407 19.91 -32.20 -38.08
CA PRO A 407 18.68 -32.82 -37.58
C PRO A 407 18.73 -33.19 -36.10
N VAL A 408 19.91 -33.54 -35.58
CA VAL A 408 20.09 -33.91 -34.16
C VAL A 408 19.90 -32.69 -33.25
N VAL A 409 20.57 -31.58 -33.57
CA VAL A 409 20.52 -30.34 -32.77
C VAL A 409 19.11 -29.76 -32.79
N CYS A 410 18.50 -29.64 -33.97
CA CYS A 410 17.13 -29.14 -34.11
C CYS A 410 16.10 -30.09 -33.49
N GLY A 411 16.29 -31.42 -33.62
CA GLY A 411 15.41 -32.44 -33.08
C GLY A 411 15.34 -32.42 -31.55
N ILE A 412 16.49 -32.31 -30.88
CA ILE A 412 16.55 -32.18 -29.41
C ILE A 412 15.77 -30.94 -28.94
N GLY A 413 15.89 -29.82 -29.67
CA GLY A 413 15.17 -28.58 -29.34
C GLY A 413 13.65 -28.75 -29.39
N LEU A 414 13.14 -29.43 -30.42
CA LEU A 414 11.72 -29.75 -30.54
C LEU A 414 11.25 -30.70 -29.42
N VAL A 415 12.04 -31.71 -29.07
CA VAL A 415 11.71 -32.65 -27.98
C VAL A 415 11.56 -31.89 -26.66
N ILE A 416 12.49 -30.99 -26.33
CA ILE A 416 12.42 -30.25 -25.07
C ILE A 416 11.21 -29.29 -25.04
N ILE A 417 10.86 -28.66 -26.17
CA ILE A 417 9.60 -27.89 -26.24
C ILE A 417 8.40 -28.80 -25.96
N LEU A 418 8.36 -30.00 -26.57
CA LEU A 418 7.27 -30.95 -26.37
C LEU A 418 7.18 -31.48 -24.92
N THR A 419 8.29 -31.51 -24.16
CA THR A 419 8.23 -31.85 -22.72
C THR A 419 7.42 -30.86 -21.90
N GLY A 420 7.19 -29.63 -22.39
CA GLY A 420 6.31 -28.67 -21.75
C GLY A 420 4.83 -29.09 -21.76
N VAL A 421 4.41 -29.93 -22.72
CA VAL A 421 3.00 -30.39 -22.82
C VAL A 421 2.57 -31.18 -21.58
N PRO A 422 3.25 -32.28 -21.17
CA PRO A 422 2.86 -33.02 -19.98
C PRO A 422 2.95 -32.17 -18.70
N VAL A 423 3.94 -31.27 -18.60
CA VAL A 423 4.10 -30.37 -17.45
C VAL A 423 2.93 -29.37 -17.36
N TYR A 424 2.44 -28.85 -18.48
CA TYR A 424 1.27 -27.97 -18.50
C TYR A 424 0.01 -28.67 -17.95
N PHE A 425 -0.23 -29.91 -18.38
CA PHE A 425 -1.39 -30.67 -17.91
C PHE A 425 -1.30 -30.99 -16.41
N LEU A 426 -0.11 -31.34 -15.92
CA LEU A 426 0.14 -31.62 -14.49
C LEU A 426 0.06 -30.34 -13.63
N GLY A 427 0.64 -29.25 -14.11
CA GLY A 427 0.83 -28.01 -13.34
C GLY A 427 -0.38 -27.10 -13.35
N VAL A 428 -0.96 -26.84 -14.53
CA VAL A 428 -1.95 -25.78 -14.78
C VAL A 428 -3.34 -26.34 -14.99
N TYR A 429 -3.49 -27.41 -15.78
CA TYR A 429 -4.81 -27.98 -16.08
C TYR A 429 -5.41 -28.76 -14.90
N TRP A 430 -4.57 -29.44 -14.10
CA TRP A 430 -4.99 -30.21 -12.94
C TRP A 430 -5.31 -29.31 -11.73
N LYS A 431 -6.60 -28.93 -11.58
CA LYS A 431 -7.08 -28.05 -10.50
C LYS A 431 -7.32 -28.76 -9.16
N ASN A 432 -7.67 -30.04 -9.17
CA ASN A 432 -7.97 -30.82 -7.95
C ASN A 432 -6.76 -31.65 -7.50
N LYS A 433 -5.71 -30.97 -7.03
CA LYS A 433 -4.49 -31.64 -6.55
C LYS A 433 -4.73 -32.26 -5.16
N PRO A 434 -4.13 -33.42 -4.84
CA PRO A 434 -4.22 -33.99 -3.50
C PRO A 434 -3.53 -33.07 -2.48
N LYS A 435 -4.15 -32.88 -1.31
CA LYS A 435 -3.70 -31.95 -0.25
C LYS A 435 -2.23 -32.15 0.18
N CYS A 436 -1.70 -33.37 0.06
CA CYS A 436 -0.29 -33.65 0.35
C CYS A 436 0.66 -32.94 -0.63
N LEU A 437 0.29 -32.87 -1.91
CA LEU A 437 1.09 -32.22 -2.95
C LEU A 437 1.03 -30.70 -2.81
N ASP A 438 -0.14 -30.14 -2.51
CA ASP A 438 -0.29 -28.70 -2.25
C ASP A 438 0.46 -28.29 -0.99
N ASN A 439 0.40 -29.09 0.08
CA ASN A 439 1.20 -28.87 1.29
C ASN A 439 2.71 -28.97 1.01
N PHE A 440 3.15 -29.86 0.12
CA PHE A 440 4.54 -29.95 -0.30
C PHE A 440 4.97 -28.71 -1.11
N ILE A 441 4.16 -28.25 -2.05
CA ILE A 441 4.44 -27.03 -2.84
C ILE A 441 4.51 -25.79 -1.93
N VAL A 442 3.60 -25.69 -0.96
CA VAL A 442 3.60 -24.61 0.04
C VAL A 442 4.79 -24.73 0.99
N SER A 443 5.16 -25.93 1.43
CA SER A 443 6.33 -26.18 2.30
C SER A 443 7.64 -25.91 1.58
N ALA A 444 7.75 -26.29 0.31
CA ALA A 444 8.89 -25.97 -0.55
C ALA A 444 8.99 -24.46 -0.83
N ALA A 445 7.85 -23.76 -0.93
CA ALA A 445 7.82 -22.30 -0.99
C ALA A 445 8.14 -21.61 0.35
N LEU A 446 8.10 -22.35 1.48
CA LEU A 446 8.39 -21.89 2.84
C LEU A 446 9.82 -22.21 3.31
N LEU A 447 10.68 -22.76 2.46
CA LEU A 447 12.13 -22.89 2.71
C LEU A 447 12.78 -21.49 2.73
N LYS A 448 12.58 -20.77 3.83
CA LYS A 448 13.15 -19.45 4.15
C LYS A 448 14.68 -19.54 4.25
N PRO A 449 15.45 -18.59 3.69
CA PRO A 449 16.55 -18.02 4.43
C PRO A 449 15.96 -17.12 5.54
N VAL A 450 16.38 -17.37 6.76
CA VAL A 450 15.97 -16.69 8.00
C VAL A 450 16.17 -15.18 7.89
N VAL A 451 15.08 -14.41 7.76
CA VAL A 451 15.03 -12.98 8.17
C VAL A 451 13.66 -12.73 8.81
N LEU A 452 13.70 -12.20 10.02
CA LEU A 452 12.56 -11.84 10.87
C LEU A 452 11.59 -10.91 10.15
N PHE A 453 10.46 -11.44 9.69
CA PHE A 453 9.27 -10.61 9.49
C PHE A 453 8.59 -10.45 10.85
N LEU A 454 8.69 -9.26 11.44
CA LEU A 454 7.70 -8.78 12.39
C LEU A 454 6.33 -8.86 11.69
N GLN A 455 5.39 -9.51 12.35
CA GLN A 455 4.14 -10.03 11.79
C GLN A 455 3.16 -8.90 11.44
N GLY A 456 3.45 -8.14 10.38
CA GLY A 456 2.55 -7.20 9.73
C GLY A 456 1.79 -7.86 8.59
N CYS A 457 0.53 -7.46 8.38
CA CYS A 457 -0.24 -7.90 7.21
C CYS A 457 0.51 -7.59 5.92
N ASN A 458 0.59 -8.59 5.02
CA ASN A 458 1.22 -8.47 3.71
C ASN A 458 0.67 -7.24 2.96
N PRO A 459 1.51 -6.24 2.58
CA PRO A 459 1.05 -5.05 1.86
C PRO A 459 0.44 -5.37 0.49
N PHE A 460 0.66 -6.60 -0.02
CA PHE A 460 0.10 -7.10 -1.28
C PHE A 460 -1.20 -7.91 -1.14
N ALA A 461 -1.62 -8.25 0.09
CA ALA A 461 -2.92 -8.87 0.29
C ALA A 461 -3.99 -7.79 0.12
N GLN A 462 -4.70 -7.78 -1.01
CA GLN A 462 -5.87 -6.92 -1.21
C GLN A 462 -7.01 -7.34 -0.28
N THR A 463 -6.88 -6.99 1.00
CA THR A 463 -7.99 -7.07 1.96
C THR A 463 -9.07 -6.06 1.55
N GLY A 464 -10.34 -6.27 1.89
CA GLY A 464 -11.42 -5.30 1.59
C GLY A 464 -11.10 -3.87 2.04
N ARG A 465 -10.20 -3.72 3.02
CA ARG A 465 -9.66 -2.45 3.51
C ARG A 465 -8.70 -1.74 2.54
N SER A 466 -7.80 -2.44 1.85
CA SER A 466 -6.88 -1.80 0.90
C SER A 466 -7.63 -1.22 -0.32
N LYS A 467 -8.76 -1.84 -0.68
CA LYS A 467 -9.66 -1.34 -1.73
C LYS A 467 -10.36 -0.05 -1.30
N LEU A 468 -10.98 -0.05 -0.12
CA LEU A 468 -11.57 1.17 0.46
C LEU A 468 -10.53 2.27 0.66
N GLN A 469 -9.31 1.92 1.06
CA GLN A 469 -8.21 2.87 1.24
C GLN A 469 -7.76 3.50 -0.08
N ASN A 470 -7.66 2.72 -1.17
CA ASN A 470 -7.33 3.24 -2.49
C ASN A 470 -8.45 4.13 -3.05
N GLU A 471 -9.71 3.73 -2.86
CA GLU A 471 -10.87 4.54 -3.24
C GLU A 471 -10.89 5.86 -2.47
N ARG A 472 -10.65 5.83 -1.15
CA ARG A 472 -10.58 7.02 -0.30
C ARG A 472 -9.44 7.95 -0.68
N ALA A 473 -8.26 7.41 -0.95
CA ALA A 473 -7.10 8.19 -1.37
C ALA A 473 -7.33 8.87 -2.74
N SER A 474 -7.89 8.13 -3.70
CA SER A 474 -8.29 8.66 -5.01
C SER A 474 -9.32 9.79 -4.87
N LEU A 475 -10.33 9.57 -4.03
CA LEU A 475 -11.39 10.55 -3.80
C LEU A 475 -10.87 11.81 -3.10
N ASN A 476 -10.02 11.67 -2.08
CA ASN A 476 -9.36 12.79 -1.42
C ASN A 476 -8.47 13.58 -2.40
N GLN A 477 -7.77 12.92 -3.32
CA GLN A 477 -7.02 13.61 -4.38
C GLN A 477 -7.94 14.41 -5.31
N GLN A 478 -9.10 13.85 -5.69
CA GLN A 478 -10.10 14.55 -6.49
C GLN A 478 -10.69 15.76 -5.74
N ILE A 479 -11.02 15.61 -4.46
CA ILE A 479 -11.51 16.72 -3.62
C ILE A 479 -10.46 17.83 -3.52
N ILE A 480 -9.19 17.49 -3.28
CA ILE A 480 -8.09 18.46 -3.24
C ILE A 480 -7.98 19.19 -4.59
N LYS A 481 -8.09 18.48 -5.71
CA LYS A 481 -8.07 19.06 -7.05
C LYS A 481 -9.23 20.04 -7.25
N GLU A 482 -10.46 19.66 -6.91
CA GLU A 482 -11.64 20.52 -7.02
C GLU A 482 -11.56 21.73 -6.08
N MET A 483 -11.04 21.58 -4.86
CA MET A 483 -10.80 22.71 -3.95
C MET A 483 -9.78 23.71 -4.53
N ARG A 484 -8.72 23.23 -5.18
CA ARG A 484 -7.75 24.09 -5.88
C ARG A 484 -8.40 24.83 -7.05
N MET A 485 -9.21 24.13 -7.85
CA MET A 485 -9.97 24.72 -8.96
C MET A 485 -10.92 25.80 -8.46
N ARG A 486 -11.63 25.55 -7.34
CA ARG A 486 -12.51 26.52 -6.68
C ARG A 486 -11.74 27.76 -6.25
N ALA A 487 -10.61 27.59 -5.55
CA ALA A 487 -9.79 28.71 -5.10
C ALA A 487 -9.26 29.53 -6.29
N GLY A 488 -8.83 28.86 -7.36
CA GLY A 488 -8.43 29.50 -8.62
C GLY A 488 -9.56 30.31 -9.23
N ALA A 489 -10.75 29.73 -9.36
CA ALA A 489 -11.95 30.39 -9.88
C ALA A 489 -12.39 31.59 -9.02
N GLU A 490 -12.37 31.48 -7.68
CA GLU A 490 -12.67 32.59 -6.77
C GLU A 490 -11.66 33.74 -6.92
N ASN A 491 -10.37 33.44 -7.08
CA ASN A 491 -9.34 34.46 -7.32
C ASN A 491 -9.52 35.13 -8.68
N LEU A 492 -9.86 34.36 -9.72
CA LEU A 492 -10.13 34.86 -11.07
C LEU A 492 -11.38 35.74 -11.09
N LEU A 493 -12.43 35.35 -10.34
CA LEU A 493 -13.64 36.14 -10.14
C LEU A 493 -13.33 37.48 -9.46
N ARG A 494 -12.42 37.50 -8.48
CA ARG A 494 -11.96 38.72 -7.79
C ARG A 494 -11.08 39.61 -8.66
N ALA A 495 -10.28 39.03 -9.53
CA ALA A 495 -9.35 39.75 -10.40
C ALA A 495 -10.00 40.31 -11.68
N THR A 496 -11.10 39.72 -12.14
CA THR A 496 -11.70 40.04 -13.43
C THR A 496 -12.73 41.16 -13.35
N THR A 497 -12.57 42.17 -14.21
CA THR A 497 -13.51 43.31 -14.35
C THR A 497 -14.51 43.14 -15.50
N ASN A 498 -14.30 42.17 -16.40
CA ASN A 498 -15.17 41.91 -17.55
C ASN A 498 -16.39 41.07 -17.16
N ASN A 499 -17.60 41.60 -17.41
CA ASN A 499 -18.86 40.93 -17.06
C ASN A 499 -19.07 39.57 -17.72
N LYS A 500 -18.65 39.37 -18.99
CA LYS A 500 -18.81 38.07 -19.68
C LYS A 500 -17.94 36.97 -19.06
N VAL A 501 -16.70 37.32 -18.73
CA VAL A 501 -15.77 36.38 -18.06
C VAL A 501 -16.24 36.13 -16.62
N ARG A 502 -16.79 37.15 -15.95
CA ARG A 502 -17.35 37.01 -14.60
C ARG A 502 -18.53 36.03 -14.56
N GLU A 503 -19.45 36.11 -15.52
CA GLU A 503 -20.57 35.16 -15.64
C GLU A 503 -20.09 33.72 -15.92
N MET A 504 -19.11 33.57 -16.81
CA MET A 504 -18.49 32.27 -17.10
C MET A 504 -17.82 31.66 -15.86
N VAL A 505 -17.07 32.46 -15.10
CA VAL A 505 -16.42 32.02 -13.86
C VAL A 505 -17.43 31.68 -12.77
N VAL A 506 -18.57 32.39 -12.68
CA VAL A 506 -19.65 32.05 -11.74
C VAL A 506 -20.30 30.71 -12.08
N LEU A 507 -20.51 30.43 -13.37
CA LEU A 507 -21.06 29.15 -13.82
C LEU A 507 -20.10 28.00 -13.48
N GLU A 508 -18.82 28.14 -13.80
CA GLU A 508 -17.77 27.18 -13.45
C GLU A 508 -17.66 26.98 -11.93
N LEU A 509 -17.75 28.04 -11.14
CA LEU A 509 -17.76 27.95 -9.67
C LEU A 509 -18.97 27.13 -9.16
N SER A 510 -20.14 27.29 -9.78
CA SER A 510 -21.33 26.50 -9.43
C SER A 510 -21.14 25.01 -9.74
N TYR A 511 -20.49 24.70 -10.87
CA TYR A 511 -20.19 23.33 -11.28
C TYR A 511 -19.17 22.68 -10.34
N VAL A 512 -18.08 23.39 -10.01
CA VAL A 512 -17.06 22.93 -9.06
C VAL A 512 -17.66 22.69 -7.67
N ASN A 513 -18.55 23.57 -7.19
CA ASN A 513 -19.23 23.36 -5.90
C ASN A 513 -20.14 22.13 -5.91
N SER A 514 -20.87 21.88 -7.00
CA SER A 514 -21.70 20.69 -7.17
C SER A 514 -20.86 19.40 -7.18
N ASN A 515 -19.76 19.38 -7.92
CA ASN A 515 -18.83 18.25 -7.94
C ASN A 515 -18.19 18.01 -6.58
N LEU A 516 -17.79 19.07 -5.87
CA LEU A 516 -17.24 18.97 -4.53
C LEU A 516 -18.25 18.35 -3.56
N GLN A 517 -19.52 18.74 -3.64
CA GLN A 517 -20.59 18.17 -2.82
C GLN A 517 -20.77 16.66 -3.10
N LEU A 518 -20.79 16.25 -4.38
CA LEU A 518 -20.88 14.84 -4.76
C LEU A 518 -19.68 14.01 -4.27
N LEU A 519 -18.47 14.55 -4.39
CA LEU A 519 -17.26 13.88 -3.92
C LEU A 519 -17.24 13.75 -2.40
N MET A 520 -17.69 14.78 -1.67
CA MET A 520 -17.82 14.73 -0.21
C MET A 520 -18.88 13.69 0.23
N GLU A 521 -20.01 13.60 -0.49
CA GLU A 521 -21.04 12.58 -0.22
C GLU A 521 -20.52 11.16 -0.48
N HIS A 522 -19.74 10.97 -1.55
CA HIS A 522 -19.09 9.69 -1.84
C HIS A 522 -18.07 9.32 -0.75
N LEU A 523 -17.33 10.31 -0.22
CA LEU A 523 -16.35 10.11 0.85
C LEU A 523 -17.05 9.69 2.14
N GLU A 524 -18.18 10.33 2.45
CA GLU A 524 -19.05 9.97 3.57
C GLU A 524 -19.62 8.56 3.41
N GLY A 525 -20.00 8.17 2.18
CA GLY A 525 -20.42 6.80 1.83
C GLY A 525 -19.34 5.75 2.07
N LEU A 526 -18.08 6.04 1.71
CA LEU A 526 -16.95 5.14 1.98
C LEU A 526 -16.66 5.01 3.48
N ASN A 527 -16.73 6.13 4.21
CA ASN A 527 -16.50 6.18 5.66
C ASN A 527 -17.60 5.48 6.48
N SER A 528 -18.73 5.17 5.86
CA SER A 528 -19.89 4.49 6.47
C SER A 528 -20.02 3.01 6.06
N SER A 529 -19.00 2.42 5.43
CA SER A 529 -18.98 1.01 5.01
C SER A 529 -18.82 0.03 6.18
N VAL A 530 -19.87 -0.09 6.99
CA VAL A 530 -19.92 -0.95 8.18
C VAL A 530 -19.78 -2.44 7.84
N GLU A 531 -20.29 -2.87 6.68
CA GLU A 531 -20.27 -4.27 6.20
C GLU A 531 -18.87 -4.87 6.14
N VAL A 532 -17.84 -4.08 5.81
CA VAL A 532 -16.45 -4.58 5.69
C VAL A 532 -15.84 -5.00 7.05
N TYR A 533 -16.46 -4.56 8.14
CA TYR A 533 -16.01 -4.81 9.51
C TYR A 533 -16.92 -5.77 10.28
N GLN A 534 -18.10 -6.10 9.76
CA GLN A 534 -18.97 -7.10 10.38
C GLN A 534 -18.41 -8.51 10.14
N ASN A 535 -18.82 -9.43 11.01
CA ASN A 535 -18.59 -10.85 10.78
C ASN A 535 -19.45 -11.36 9.61
N VAL A 536 -18.84 -12.08 8.66
CA VAL A 536 -19.52 -12.61 7.45
C VAL A 536 -20.52 -13.71 7.79
N GLU A 537 -20.38 -14.33 8.97
CA GLU A 537 -21.22 -15.44 9.44
C GLU A 537 -22.50 -14.98 10.16
N GLU A 538 -22.67 -13.68 10.43
CA GLU A 538 -23.85 -13.15 11.15
C GLU A 538 -24.91 -12.61 10.20
N THR A 539 -25.99 -13.38 9.99
CA THR A 539 -27.17 -12.92 9.23
C THR A 539 -28.34 -12.49 10.12
N SER A 540 -28.23 -12.56 11.46
CA SER A 540 -29.38 -12.41 12.38
C SER A 540 -29.24 -11.38 13.50
N SER A 541 -28.15 -10.61 13.56
CA SER A 541 -27.89 -9.63 14.62
C SER A 541 -27.98 -8.18 14.10
N LEU A 542 -28.26 -7.23 15.00
CA LEU A 542 -28.24 -5.80 14.67
C LEU A 542 -26.81 -5.34 14.36
N PRO A 543 -26.53 -4.68 13.22
CA PRO A 543 -25.17 -4.31 12.83
C PRO A 543 -24.54 -3.31 13.81
N LEU A 544 -23.28 -3.54 14.17
CA LEU A 544 -22.52 -2.67 15.08
C LEU A 544 -21.73 -1.60 14.31
N ILE A 545 -21.44 -0.46 14.92
CA ILE A 545 -20.75 0.68 14.31
C ILE A 545 -19.25 0.66 14.69
N PRO A 546 -18.35 0.28 13.76
CA PRO A 546 -16.91 0.36 13.95
C PRO A 546 -16.38 1.77 13.68
N MET A 547 -15.27 2.14 14.32
CA MET A 547 -14.51 3.35 13.97
C MET A 547 -13.44 3.06 12.90
N GLY A 548 -13.29 3.97 11.94
CA GLY A 548 -12.18 3.93 10.99
C GLY A 548 -10.86 4.35 11.63
N LEU A 549 -9.74 3.76 11.20
CA LEU A 549 -8.42 4.22 11.64
C LEU A 549 -8.08 5.56 10.95
N LYS A 550 -7.39 6.45 11.67
CA LYS A 550 -6.69 7.60 11.10
C LYS A 550 -5.54 7.12 10.21
N GLU A 551 -5.29 7.91 9.19
CA GLU A 551 -4.24 7.66 8.20
C GLU A 551 -3.09 8.64 8.38
N THR A 552 -1.88 8.21 8.02
CA THR A 552 -0.68 9.04 8.09
C THR A 552 0.19 8.89 6.85
N LYS A 553 0.94 9.94 6.52
CA LYS A 553 2.01 9.90 5.51
C LYS A 553 3.28 9.29 6.09
N ALA A 554 4.20 8.88 5.22
CA ALA A 554 5.56 8.55 5.65
C ALA A 554 6.20 9.78 6.30
N ALA A 555 6.95 9.56 7.37
CA ALA A 555 7.75 10.56 8.06
C ALA A 555 9.17 10.02 8.12
N ASP A 556 10.14 10.87 7.82
CA ASP A 556 11.55 10.52 7.82
C ASP A 556 12.20 11.03 9.11
N PHE A 557 12.74 10.11 9.90
CA PHE A 557 13.47 10.42 11.13
C PHE A 557 14.98 10.43 10.93
N ALA A 558 15.49 9.92 9.78
CA ALA A 558 16.91 9.65 9.57
C ALA A 558 17.77 10.91 9.71
N VAL A 559 17.52 11.92 8.89
CA VAL A 559 18.32 13.16 8.91
C VAL A 559 18.17 13.90 10.25
N PRO A 560 16.95 14.20 10.75
CA PRO A 560 16.81 14.96 11.99
C PRO A 560 17.42 14.26 13.22
N PHE A 561 17.33 12.93 13.30
CA PHE A 561 17.90 12.20 14.43
C PHE A 561 19.41 12.08 14.33
N LYS A 562 19.98 11.81 13.14
CA LYS A 562 21.44 11.78 12.96
C LYS A 562 22.07 13.13 13.32
N ASP A 563 21.47 14.23 12.86
CA ASP A 563 21.93 15.59 13.17
C ASP A 563 21.83 15.88 14.68
N PHE A 564 20.74 15.45 15.33
CA PHE A 564 20.56 15.65 16.77
C PHE A 564 21.52 14.79 17.61
N ILE A 565 21.81 13.55 17.19
CA ILE A 565 22.79 12.68 17.86
C ILE A 565 24.17 13.33 17.82
N LEU A 566 24.58 13.84 16.65
CA LEU A 566 25.85 14.52 16.50
C LEU A 566 25.93 15.80 17.36
N GLU A 567 24.89 16.63 17.34
CA GLU A 567 24.90 17.92 18.03
C GLU A 567 24.73 17.81 19.55
N HIS A 568 23.80 16.96 20.03
CA HIS A 568 23.42 16.89 21.45
C HIS A 568 24.17 15.80 22.20
N TYR A 569 24.40 14.65 21.57
CA TYR A 569 25.08 13.50 22.21
C TYR A 569 26.58 13.44 21.88
N SER A 570 27.07 14.23 20.92
CA SER A 570 28.47 14.21 20.46
C SER A 570 28.90 12.83 19.94
N GLU A 571 27.98 12.06 19.36
CA GLU A 571 28.22 10.74 18.76
C GLU A 571 27.95 10.75 17.25
N ASP A 572 28.59 9.85 16.48
CA ASP A 572 28.29 9.71 15.06
C ASP A 572 26.91 9.08 14.85
N GLY A 573 25.99 9.82 14.23
CA GLY A 573 24.64 9.37 13.92
C GLY A 573 24.60 8.16 12.97
N SER A 574 25.65 7.90 12.20
CA SER A 574 25.76 6.74 11.30
C SER A 574 25.71 5.42 12.06
N ASN A 575 26.21 5.38 13.30
CA ASN A 575 26.18 4.19 14.16
C ASN A 575 24.76 3.77 14.58
N TYR A 576 23.78 4.65 14.39
CA TYR A 576 22.38 4.47 14.79
C TYR A 576 21.44 4.28 13.59
N GLU A 577 21.97 4.17 12.37
CA GLU A 577 21.16 4.04 11.15
C GLU A 577 20.21 2.84 11.20
N ASP A 578 20.67 1.67 11.64
CA ASP A 578 19.83 0.49 11.79
C ASP A 578 18.72 0.70 12.84
N THR A 579 19.04 1.36 13.97
CA THR A 579 18.05 1.64 15.02
C THR A 579 16.98 2.65 14.58
N ILE A 580 17.36 3.62 13.74
CA ILE A 580 16.42 4.58 13.15
C ILE A 580 15.55 3.87 12.10
N ALA A 581 16.13 2.98 11.29
CA ALA A 581 15.38 2.16 10.35
C ALA A 581 14.36 1.26 11.07
N ASP A 582 14.73 0.61 12.19
CA ASP A 582 13.82 -0.20 12.99
C ASP A 582 12.62 0.61 13.53
N LEU A 583 12.85 1.86 13.98
CA LEU A 583 11.78 2.76 14.39
C LEU A 583 10.86 3.13 13.22
N MET A 584 11.43 3.42 12.05
CA MET A 584 10.69 3.76 10.83
C MET A 584 9.86 2.58 10.32
N ASP A 585 10.41 1.36 10.38
CA ASP A 585 9.72 0.13 10.01
C ASP A 585 8.57 -0.18 10.98
N LEU A 586 8.80 -0.01 12.30
CA LEU A 586 7.75 -0.13 13.31
C LEU A 586 6.60 0.86 13.04
N ARG A 587 6.93 2.13 12.76
CA ARG A 587 5.94 3.14 12.37
C ARG A 587 5.19 2.75 11.10
N GLN A 588 5.90 2.24 10.09
CA GLN A 588 5.32 1.84 8.82
C GLN A 588 4.36 0.64 9.00
N ALA A 589 4.69 -0.32 9.86
CA ALA A 589 3.81 -1.42 10.24
C ALA A 589 2.52 -0.93 10.92
N CYS A 590 2.61 0.09 11.78
CA CYS A 590 1.44 0.70 12.44
C CYS A 590 0.44 1.37 11.48
N ARG A 591 0.78 1.58 10.19
CA ARG A 591 -0.16 2.13 9.19
C ARG A 591 -1.23 1.13 8.77
N THR A 592 -0.93 -0.17 8.89
CA THR A 592 -1.83 -1.28 8.52
C THR A 592 -1.85 -2.37 9.60
N PRO A 593 -2.30 -2.06 10.82
CA PRO A 593 -2.34 -3.04 11.90
C PRO A 593 -3.39 -4.12 11.59
N SER A 594 -3.10 -5.35 12.01
CA SER A 594 -4.03 -6.47 11.89
C SER A 594 -5.23 -6.29 12.83
N ARG A 595 -6.41 -6.80 12.43
CA ARG A 595 -7.65 -6.77 13.23
C ARG A 595 -7.65 -7.90 14.27
N SER A 596 -6.67 -7.87 15.16
CA SER A 596 -6.42 -8.86 16.21
C SER A 596 -5.58 -8.25 17.33
N ASP A 597 -5.42 -8.96 18.45
CA ASP A 597 -4.59 -8.53 19.57
C ASP A 597 -3.14 -8.23 19.15
N ALA A 598 -2.58 -8.96 18.19
CA ALA A 598 -1.24 -8.66 17.64
C ALA A 598 -1.15 -7.25 17.02
N GLY A 599 -2.25 -6.73 16.47
CA GLY A 599 -2.30 -5.35 15.95
C GLY A 599 -2.37 -4.31 17.06
N ILE A 600 -3.00 -4.64 18.19
CA ILE A 600 -3.02 -3.81 19.41
C ILE A 600 -1.62 -3.77 20.04
N ASP A 601 -0.94 -4.92 20.11
CA ASP A 601 0.43 -5.02 20.62
C ASP A 601 1.41 -4.21 19.76
N LEU A 602 1.22 -4.22 18.43
CA LEU A 602 2.00 -3.42 17.50
C LEU A 602 1.83 -1.91 17.75
N LEU A 603 0.59 -1.42 17.84
CA LEU A 603 0.30 -0.02 18.12
C LEU A 603 0.81 0.41 19.51
N SER A 604 0.65 -0.46 20.50
CA SER A 604 1.13 -0.23 21.87
C SER A 604 2.66 -0.17 21.93
N SER A 605 3.34 -1.06 21.20
CA SER A 605 4.80 -1.07 21.10
C SER A 605 5.33 0.24 20.53
N TYR A 606 4.74 0.72 19.44
CA TYR A 606 5.13 2.00 18.85
C TYR A 606 4.80 3.19 19.77
N PHE A 607 3.64 3.20 20.42
CA PHE A 607 3.28 4.25 21.39
C PHE A 607 4.28 4.34 22.56
N SER A 608 4.74 3.19 23.07
CA SER A 608 5.80 3.13 24.08
C SER A 608 7.14 3.64 23.54
N GLN A 609 7.55 3.24 22.33
CA GLN A 609 8.78 3.76 21.70
C GLN A 609 8.74 5.27 21.49
N LEU A 610 7.59 5.84 21.09
CA LEU A 610 7.40 7.29 21.00
C LEU A 610 7.62 8.01 22.34
N SER A 611 7.44 7.33 23.47
CA SER A 611 7.70 7.89 24.81
C SER A 611 9.18 7.94 25.15
N PHE A 612 9.98 6.97 24.69
CA PHE A 612 11.44 7.07 24.77
C PHE A 612 11.98 8.13 23.82
N VAL A 613 11.51 8.13 22.57
CA VAL A 613 11.90 9.08 21.53
C VAL A 613 11.60 10.53 21.93
N GLU A 614 10.42 10.81 22.50
CA GLU A 614 10.08 12.15 23.00
C GLU A 614 11.11 12.64 24.04
N ASN A 615 11.46 11.80 25.02
CA ASN A 615 12.41 12.19 26.05
C ASN A 615 13.85 12.30 25.54
N ARG A 616 14.23 11.58 24.47
CA ARG A 616 15.59 11.60 23.92
C ARG A 616 15.85 12.68 22.88
N PHE A 617 14.86 13.03 22.08
CA PHE A 617 15.05 13.86 20.89
C PHE A 617 14.21 15.14 20.88
N PHE A 618 13.17 15.26 21.71
CA PHE A 618 12.26 16.41 21.64
C PHE A 618 12.45 17.34 22.86
N PRO A 619 13.41 18.29 22.82
CA PRO A 619 13.56 19.31 23.85
C PRO A 619 12.41 20.34 23.79
N PRO A 620 11.93 20.88 24.92
CA PRO A 620 10.87 21.89 24.92
C PRO A 620 11.29 23.23 24.27
N SER A 621 12.59 23.47 24.11
CA SER A 621 13.16 24.73 23.61
C SER A 621 13.47 24.75 22.11
N ARG A 622 13.44 23.59 21.41
CA ARG A 622 13.84 23.48 20.00
C ARG A 622 12.86 22.61 19.20
N GLN A 623 12.62 23.02 17.95
CA GLN A 623 11.83 22.24 17.00
C GLN A 623 12.74 21.31 16.18
N MET A 624 12.34 20.05 16.01
CA MET A 624 13.12 19.01 15.31
C MET A 624 12.93 19.00 13.78
N GLY A 625 12.08 19.86 13.22
CA GLY A 625 11.83 19.89 11.77
C GLY A 625 11.07 18.67 11.22
N ILE A 626 10.67 17.71 12.07
CA ILE A 626 9.84 16.56 11.69
C ILE A 626 8.37 17.01 11.63
N PHE A 627 7.68 16.67 10.54
CA PHE A 627 6.27 17.00 10.35
C PHE A 627 5.40 15.74 10.37
N PHE A 628 4.57 15.60 11.40
CA PHE A 628 3.59 14.52 11.51
C PHE A 628 2.30 14.93 10.80
N THR A 629 2.00 14.27 9.68
CA THR A 629 0.76 14.48 8.93
C THR A 629 -0.23 13.34 9.19
N TRP A 630 -1.39 13.67 9.74
CA TRP A 630 -2.49 12.75 10.00
C TRP A 630 -3.79 13.23 9.37
N TYR A 631 -4.60 12.31 8.90
CA TYR A 631 -5.92 12.62 8.34
C TYR A 631 -7.01 12.36 9.37
N ASP A 632 -7.97 13.27 9.43
CA ASP A 632 -9.18 13.10 10.23
C ASP A 632 -9.98 11.87 9.77
N SER A 633 -10.36 10.99 10.71
CA SER A 633 -10.98 9.70 10.40
C SER A 633 -12.39 9.82 9.80
N PHE A 634 -13.07 10.95 9.99
CA PHE A 634 -14.44 11.15 9.53
C PHE A 634 -14.51 12.08 8.31
N THR A 635 -13.74 13.17 8.32
CA THR A 635 -13.78 14.22 7.30
C THR A 635 -12.68 14.08 6.25
N GLY A 636 -11.62 13.31 6.53
CA GLY A 636 -10.46 13.17 5.64
C GLY A 636 -9.58 14.41 5.55
N VAL A 637 -9.82 15.44 6.37
CA VAL A 637 -9.02 16.67 6.37
C VAL A 637 -7.63 16.39 6.95
N PRO A 638 -6.53 16.74 6.26
CA PRO A 638 -5.19 16.57 6.79
C PRO A 638 -4.88 17.59 7.88
N VAL A 639 -4.20 17.13 8.91
CA VAL A 639 -3.64 17.91 10.00
C VAL A 639 -2.16 17.61 10.09
N CYS A 640 -1.35 18.67 10.03
CA CYS A 640 0.11 18.57 10.08
C CYS A 640 0.63 19.37 11.27
N GLN A 641 1.40 18.73 12.13
CA GLN A 641 2.08 19.39 13.25
C GLN A 641 3.51 18.87 13.42
N GLN A 642 4.37 19.71 13.96
CA GLN A 642 5.74 19.32 14.28
C GLN A 642 5.88 18.64 15.64
N ASN A 643 4.82 18.67 16.46
CA ASN A 643 4.84 18.10 17.79
C ASN A 643 4.52 16.60 17.74
N ILE A 644 5.37 15.79 18.39
CA ILE A 644 5.18 14.34 18.59
C ILE A 644 3.86 14.00 19.32
N ALA A 645 3.29 14.95 20.07
CA ALA A 645 1.98 14.79 20.71
C ALA A 645 0.87 14.41 19.72
N LEU A 646 0.88 14.96 18.48
CA LEU A 646 -0.10 14.60 17.46
C LEU A 646 0.04 13.14 17.01
N GLU A 647 1.26 12.66 16.87
CA GLU A 647 1.57 11.27 16.52
C GLU A 647 1.06 10.33 17.63
N LYS A 648 1.40 10.60 18.89
CA LYS A 648 0.94 9.81 20.05
C LYS A 648 -0.58 9.78 20.16
N ALA A 649 -1.24 10.94 20.08
CA ALA A 649 -2.69 11.06 20.12
C ALA A 649 -3.36 10.25 19.00
N SER A 650 -2.80 10.30 17.79
CA SER A 650 -3.35 9.58 16.62
C SER A 650 -3.17 8.06 16.71
N ILE A 651 -2.05 7.58 17.27
CA ILE A 651 -1.85 6.15 17.54
C ILE A 651 -2.80 5.65 18.63
N LEU A 652 -3.04 6.45 19.67
CA LEU A 652 -4.00 6.11 20.72
C LEU A 652 -5.44 6.08 20.17
N PHE A 653 -5.81 7.04 19.31
CA PHE A 653 -7.08 7.00 18.58
C PHE A 653 -7.21 5.72 17.74
N ASN A 654 -6.16 5.35 17.00
CA ASN A 654 -6.14 4.12 16.19
C ASN A 654 -6.25 2.85 17.05
N THR A 655 -5.70 2.86 18.26
CA THR A 655 -5.84 1.77 19.22
C THR A 655 -7.30 1.63 19.66
N GLY A 656 -7.94 2.74 20.03
CA GLY A 656 -9.38 2.75 20.33
C GLY A 656 -10.23 2.28 19.16
N ALA A 657 -9.93 2.75 17.94
CA ALA A 657 -10.63 2.32 16.74
C ALA A 657 -10.42 0.83 16.41
N LEU A 658 -9.21 0.30 16.63
CA LEU A 658 -8.94 -1.12 16.41
C LEU A 658 -9.73 -2.02 17.37
N TYR A 659 -9.88 -1.63 18.63
CA TYR A 659 -10.75 -2.34 19.58
C TYR A 659 -12.21 -2.41 19.09
N THR A 660 -12.74 -1.33 18.52
CA THR A 660 -14.12 -1.36 17.96
C THR A 660 -14.24 -2.35 16.80
N GLN A 661 -13.21 -2.45 15.94
CA GLN A 661 -13.20 -3.38 14.82
C GLN A 661 -13.04 -4.83 15.25
N ILE A 662 -12.34 -5.08 16.36
CA ILE A 662 -12.27 -6.41 16.98
C ILE A 662 -13.65 -6.78 17.53
N ALA A 663 -14.33 -5.85 18.22
CA ALA A 663 -15.66 -6.07 18.79
C ALA A 663 -16.71 -6.40 17.71
N THR A 664 -16.72 -5.68 16.58
CA THR A 664 -17.68 -5.94 15.48
C THR A 664 -17.43 -7.25 14.73
N ARG A 665 -16.26 -7.89 14.93
CA ARG A 665 -15.91 -9.16 14.31
C ARG A 665 -16.25 -10.37 15.19
N CYS A 666 -16.40 -10.17 16.49
CA CYS A 666 -16.73 -11.24 17.43
C CYS A 666 -18.06 -11.92 17.05
N ASN A 667 -18.14 -13.24 17.21
CA ASN A 667 -19.37 -13.99 16.99
C ASN A 667 -20.34 -13.81 18.17
N ARG A 668 -21.45 -13.10 17.93
CA ARG A 668 -22.49 -12.78 18.92
C ARG A 668 -23.50 -13.90 19.16
N GLN A 669 -23.43 -15.01 18.42
CA GLN A 669 -24.24 -16.21 18.69
C GLN A 669 -23.68 -17.06 19.83
N ASN A 670 -22.47 -16.75 20.31
CA ASN A 670 -21.82 -17.49 21.39
C ASN A 670 -21.52 -16.56 22.58
N GLN A 671 -21.68 -17.08 23.80
CA GLN A 671 -21.41 -16.37 25.06
C GLN A 671 -19.99 -15.76 25.09
N SER A 672 -18.98 -16.53 24.71
CA SER A 672 -17.58 -16.09 24.73
C SER A 672 -17.30 -14.96 23.74
N GLY A 673 -17.97 -14.97 22.59
CA GLY A 673 -17.84 -13.92 21.59
C GLY A 673 -18.51 -12.62 22.03
N LEU A 674 -19.68 -12.70 22.67
CA LEU A 674 -20.32 -11.55 23.31
C LEU A 674 -19.47 -10.96 24.43
N GLU A 675 -18.89 -11.78 25.31
CA GLU A 675 -17.97 -11.31 26.36
C GLU A 675 -16.75 -10.61 25.79
N SER A 676 -16.16 -11.16 24.71
CA SER A 676 -15.04 -10.53 24.01
C SER A 676 -15.43 -9.20 23.35
N ALA A 677 -16.64 -9.11 22.79
CA ALA A 677 -17.16 -7.87 22.19
C ALA A 677 -17.41 -6.78 23.25
N ILE A 678 -17.99 -7.15 24.39
CA ILE A 678 -18.21 -6.25 25.53
C ILE A 678 -16.87 -5.71 26.02
N ASP A 679 -15.90 -6.58 26.31
CA ASP A 679 -14.57 -6.19 26.78
C ASP A 679 -13.86 -5.27 25.78
N ALA A 680 -13.92 -5.58 24.49
CA ALA A 680 -13.31 -4.75 23.45
C ALA A 680 -13.95 -3.36 23.34
N PHE A 681 -15.29 -3.23 23.40
CA PHE A 681 -15.94 -1.90 23.41
C PHE A 681 -15.66 -1.11 24.69
N GLN A 682 -15.57 -1.77 25.85
CA GLN A 682 -15.19 -1.12 27.10
C GLN A 682 -13.75 -0.59 27.06
N LYS A 683 -12.82 -1.36 26.48
CA LYS A 683 -11.43 -0.96 26.25
C LYS A 683 -11.33 0.18 25.23
N ALA A 684 -12.14 0.16 24.19
CA ALA A 684 -12.24 1.27 23.23
C ALA A 684 -12.69 2.57 23.93
N ALA A 685 -13.75 2.49 24.75
CA ALA A 685 -14.25 3.62 25.53
C ALA A 685 -13.19 4.17 26.50
N GLY A 686 -12.49 3.31 27.23
CA GLY A 686 -11.41 3.73 28.14
C GLY A 686 -10.22 4.35 27.41
N THR A 687 -9.83 3.80 26.25
CA THR A 687 -8.75 4.33 25.41
C THR A 687 -9.07 5.73 24.89
N LEU A 688 -10.29 5.96 24.40
CA LEU A 688 -10.75 7.27 23.94
C LEU A 688 -10.89 8.29 25.08
N ASN A 689 -11.33 7.84 26.26
CA ASN A 689 -11.38 8.71 27.43
C ASN A 689 -9.97 9.12 27.89
N HIS A 690 -9.02 8.18 27.88
CA HIS A 690 -7.62 8.46 28.17
C HIS A 690 -7.01 9.46 27.17
N LEU A 691 -7.34 9.34 25.89
CA LEU A 691 -6.96 10.32 24.85
C LEU A 691 -7.49 11.72 25.18
N LYS A 692 -8.75 11.83 25.60
CA LYS A 692 -9.41 13.10 25.96
C LYS A 692 -8.75 13.76 27.17
N GLU A 693 -8.36 12.98 28.18
CA GLU A 693 -7.73 13.48 29.41
C GLU A 693 -6.26 13.86 29.20
N THR A 694 -5.55 13.09 28.38
CA THR A 694 -4.11 13.30 28.14
C THR A 694 -3.85 14.44 27.15
N PHE A 695 -4.69 14.58 26.12
CA PHE A 695 -4.49 15.55 25.04
C PHE A 695 -5.66 16.53 24.96
N THR A 696 -5.59 17.62 25.74
CA THR A 696 -6.68 18.60 25.87
C THR A 696 -6.86 19.52 24.65
N HIS A 697 -5.81 19.74 23.88
CA HIS A 697 -5.79 20.63 22.71
C HIS A 697 -5.35 19.89 21.45
N THR A 698 -6.19 18.98 20.94
CA THR A 698 -5.94 18.30 19.68
C THR A 698 -6.40 19.15 18.49
N PRO A 699 -5.58 19.25 17.42
CA PRO A 699 -5.91 20.05 16.24
C PRO A 699 -6.98 19.43 15.32
N SER A 700 -7.21 18.12 15.40
CA SER A 700 -8.17 17.43 14.53
C SER A 700 -9.55 17.36 15.17
N TYR A 701 -10.57 17.36 14.32
CA TYR A 701 -11.96 17.45 14.73
C TYR A 701 -12.43 16.15 15.40
N ASP A 702 -12.03 15.00 14.83
CA ASP A 702 -12.25 13.65 15.36
C ASP A 702 -11.69 13.40 16.78
N MET A 703 -10.71 14.18 17.21
CA MET A 703 -10.12 14.10 18.55
C MET A 703 -10.58 15.24 19.48
N SER A 704 -11.52 16.09 19.05
CA SER A 704 -12.06 17.14 19.91
C SER A 704 -12.74 16.55 21.17
N PRO A 705 -12.69 17.24 22.33
CA PRO A 705 -13.27 16.71 23.56
C PRO A 705 -14.77 16.37 23.45
N ALA A 706 -15.52 17.14 22.67
CA ALA A 706 -16.92 16.88 22.38
C ALA A 706 -17.12 15.59 21.57
N MET A 707 -16.29 15.39 20.54
CA MET A 707 -16.32 14.17 19.72
C MET A 707 -15.90 12.94 20.53
N LEU A 708 -14.78 13.01 21.26
CA LEU A 708 -14.30 11.90 22.08
C LEU A 708 -15.32 11.50 23.15
N ASN A 709 -16.00 12.46 23.78
CA ASN A 709 -17.08 12.17 24.73
C ASN A 709 -18.27 11.47 24.06
N MET A 710 -18.65 11.90 22.87
CA MET A 710 -19.72 11.27 22.09
C MET A 710 -19.33 9.84 21.67
N LEU A 711 -18.12 9.64 21.14
CA LEU A 711 -17.60 8.32 20.76
C LEU A 711 -17.52 7.38 21.98
N THR A 712 -17.05 7.87 23.12
CA THR A 712 -16.98 7.10 24.38
C THR A 712 -18.38 6.61 24.79
N ARG A 713 -19.38 7.50 24.78
CA ARG A 713 -20.77 7.14 25.10
C ARG A 713 -21.35 6.13 24.10
N MET A 714 -21.04 6.29 22.82
CA MET A 714 -21.48 5.36 21.77
C MET A 714 -20.83 3.98 21.90
N MET A 715 -19.56 3.88 22.32
CA MET A 715 -18.92 2.60 22.60
C MET A 715 -19.54 1.89 23.80
N LEU A 716 -19.83 2.63 24.88
CA LEU A 716 -20.55 2.07 26.03
C LEU A 716 -21.99 1.65 25.67
N ALA A 717 -22.65 2.36 24.75
CA ALA A 717 -23.95 1.98 24.22
C ALA A 717 -23.92 0.63 23.49
N GLN A 718 -22.92 0.43 22.64
CA GLN A 718 -22.72 -0.83 21.91
C GLN A 718 -22.29 -1.97 22.84
N ALA A 719 -21.52 -1.68 23.89
CA ALA A 719 -21.26 -2.66 24.94
C ALA A 719 -22.55 -3.09 25.65
N GLN A 720 -23.43 -2.14 25.98
CA GLN A 720 -24.73 -2.44 26.59
C GLN A 720 -25.66 -3.22 25.64
N GLU A 721 -25.58 -2.95 24.33
CA GLU A 721 -26.25 -3.75 23.29
C GLU A 721 -25.83 -5.23 23.36
N CYS A 722 -24.53 -5.48 23.48
CA CYS A 722 -23.99 -6.85 23.60
C CYS A 722 -24.36 -7.49 24.95
N VAL A 723 -24.49 -6.71 26.03
CA VAL A 723 -24.99 -7.21 27.32
C VAL A 723 -26.45 -7.67 27.19
N PHE A 724 -27.30 -6.90 26.51
CA PHE A 724 -28.68 -7.28 26.25
C PHE A 724 -28.75 -8.62 25.48
N ASP A 725 -27.96 -8.75 24.40
CA ASP A 725 -27.92 -10.00 23.63
C ASP A 725 -27.43 -11.18 24.46
N LYS A 726 -26.45 -10.97 25.34
CA LYS A 726 -25.93 -12.00 26.25
C LYS A 726 -27.03 -12.54 27.17
N ILE A 727 -27.88 -11.66 27.67
CA ILE A 727 -29.03 -12.05 28.50
C ILE A 727 -30.11 -12.75 27.64
N ALA A 728 -30.30 -12.32 26.39
CA ALA A 728 -31.29 -12.90 25.48
C ALA A 728 -30.84 -14.23 24.84
N LEU A 729 -29.55 -14.54 24.83
CA LEU A 729 -28.95 -15.69 24.13
C LEU A 729 -29.57 -17.06 24.46
N PRO A 730 -29.82 -17.45 25.73
CA PRO A 730 -30.47 -18.73 26.05
C PRO A 730 -31.95 -18.81 25.63
N GLY A 731 -32.51 -17.75 25.05
CA GLY A 731 -33.92 -17.59 24.75
C GLY A 731 -34.66 -16.85 25.86
N ILE A 732 -35.52 -15.90 25.48
CA ILE A 732 -36.32 -15.12 26.41
C ILE A 732 -37.53 -15.97 26.83
N LYS A 733 -37.60 -16.34 28.11
CA LYS A 733 -38.73 -17.08 28.66
C LYS A 733 -39.94 -16.17 28.84
N ASN A 734 -41.14 -16.69 28.59
CA ASN A 734 -42.40 -15.96 28.82
C ASN A 734 -42.80 -15.99 30.30
N GLU A 735 -41.91 -15.53 31.18
CA GLU A 735 -42.11 -15.47 32.64
C GLU A 735 -42.12 -14.00 33.09
N TYR A 736 -43.03 -13.64 34.01
CA TYR A 736 -43.25 -12.26 34.45
C TYR A 736 -41.95 -11.52 34.82
N PHE A 737 -41.16 -12.05 35.74
CA PHE A 737 -39.90 -11.43 36.17
C PHE A 737 -38.84 -11.37 35.06
N CYS A 738 -38.81 -12.37 34.17
CA CYS A 738 -37.89 -12.39 33.04
C CYS A 738 -38.22 -11.25 32.06
N LEU A 739 -39.51 -11.07 31.73
CA LEU A 739 -39.97 -10.01 30.83
C LEU A 739 -39.78 -8.61 31.43
N CYS A 740 -40.08 -8.41 32.72
CA CYS A 740 -39.80 -7.14 33.40
C CYS A 740 -38.30 -6.80 33.35
N ARG A 741 -37.43 -7.79 33.59
CA ARG A 741 -35.98 -7.60 33.48
C ARG A 741 -35.55 -7.26 32.05
N MET A 742 -36.05 -7.98 31.04
CA MET A 742 -35.75 -7.70 29.63
C MET A 742 -36.22 -6.31 29.20
N ALA A 743 -37.36 -5.85 29.72
CA ALA A 743 -37.85 -4.49 29.48
C ALA A 743 -36.91 -3.42 30.05
N GLN A 744 -36.43 -3.60 31.27
CA GLN A 744 -35.51 -2.67 31.92
C GLN A 744 -34.14 -2.62 31.23
N GLU A 745 -33.62 -3.77 30.77
CA GLU A 745 -32.37 -3.86 30.00
C GLU A 745 -32.51 -3.19 28.63
N ALA A 746 -33.62 -3.42 27.91
CA ALA A 746 -33.89 -2.77 26.62
C ALA A 746 -34.06 -1.24 26.77
N ALA A 747 -34.73 -0.79 27.85
CA ALA A 747 -34.91 0.62 28.15
C ALA A 747 -33.56 1.34 28.38
N LYS A 748 -32.53 0.65 28.89
CA LYS A 748 -31.19 1.23 29.11
C LYS A 748 -30.55 1.77 27.85
N TRP A 749 -30.75 1.09 26.73
CA TRP A 749 -30.23 1.50 25.43
C TRP A 749 -30.96 2.73 24.89
N SER A 750 -32.28 2.81 25.12
CA SER A 750 -33.12 3.92 24.65
C SER A 750 -32.79 5.28 25.27
N MET A 751 -32.12 5.32 26.42
CA MET A 751 -31.75 6.54 27.15
C MET A 751 -30.44 7.19 26.68
N ILE A 752 -29.79 6.63 25.66
CA ILE A 752 -28.47 7.10 25.21
C ILE A 752 -28.64 8.27 24.23
N GLN A 753 -28.03 9.40 24.58
CA GLN A 753 -28.13 10.67 23.85
C GLN A 753 -27.68 10.52 22.39
N THR A 754 -28.49 11.01 21.45
CA THR A 754 -28.21 10.89 20.01
C THR A 754 -26.94 11.64 19.60
N PRO A 755 -26.20 11.15 18.57
CA PRO A 755 -25.03 11.83 18.01
C PRO A 755 -25.34 13.29 17.63
N VAL A 756 -24.40 14.21 17.89
CA VAL A 756 -24.55 15.61 17.49
C VAL A 756 -24.57 15.71 15.96
N LYS A 757 -25.70 16.18 15.40
CA LYS A 757 -26.04 16.15 13.95
C LYS A 757 -25.00 16.79 13.02
N ASP A 758 -24.26 17.80 13.47
CA ASP A 758 -23.45 18.63 12.55
C ASP A 758 -22.08 18.03 12.21
N HIS A 759 -21.73 16.87 12.78
CA HIS A 759 -20.32 16.52 13.01
C HIS A 759 -19.95 15.04 12.85
N VAL A 760 -20.95 14.19 12.63
CA VAL A 760 -20.79 12.74 12.46
C VAL A 760 -21.46 12.37 11.13
N PRO A 761 -20.97 11.37 10.37
CA PRO A 761 -21.68 10.90 9.18
C PRO A 761 -23.17 10.68 9.44
N PHE A 762 -24.02 11.14 8.53
CA PHE A 762 -25.48 11.09 8.66
C PHE A 762 -25.96 9.66 8.93
N PHE A 763 -25.29 8.67 8.33
CA PHE A 763 -25.52 7.24 8.56
C PHE A 763 -25.44 6.84 10.05
N TRP A 764 -24.48 7.35 10.84
CA TRP A 764 -24.36 6.99 12.27
C TRP A 764 -25.49 7.59 13.07
N SER A 765 -25.86 8.84 12.76
CA SER A 765 -27.00 9.50 13.41
C SER A 765 -28.32 8.78 13.13
N ALA A 766 -28.53 8.36 11.88
CA ALA A 766 -29.70 7.59 11.47
C ALA A 766 -29.70 6.20 12.14
N MET A 767 -28.58 5.48 12.13
CA MET A 767 -28.44 4.17 12.77
C MET A 767 -28.72 4.23 14.27
N ALA A 768 -28.15 5.21 14.99
CA ALA A 768 -28.40 5.40 16.41
C ALA A 768 -29.88 5.66 16.71
N GLN A 769 -30.55 6.47 15.88
CA GLN A 769 -31.99 6.74 16.03
C GLN A 769 -32.86 5.52 15.73
N VAL A 770 -32.53 4.75 14.68
CA VAL A 770 -33.25 3.51 14.32
C VAL A 770 -33.17 2.53 15.49
N LYS A 771 -31.97 2.25 15.99
CA LYS A 771 -31.78 1.36 17.13
C LYS A 771 -32.46 1.89 18.40
N MET A 772 -32.50 3.21 18.61
CA MET A 772 -33.11 3.81 19.81
C MET A 772 -34.60 3.54 19.84
N ASN A 773 -35.27 3.77 18.71
CA ASN A 773 -36.68 3.47 18.57
C ASN A 773 -36.94 1.96 18.62
N HIS A 774 -36.06 1.12 18.05
CA HIS A 774 -36.21 -0.34 18.14
C HIS A 774 -36.10 -0.88 19.57
N TYR A 775 -35.07 -0.51 20.34
CA TYR A 775 -34.93 -0.95 21.74
C TYR A 775 -36.01 -0.36 22.65
N ARG A 776 -36.47 0.86 22.38
CA ARG A 776 -37.64 1.42 23.08
C ARG A 776 -38.90 0.60 22.78
N ALA A 777 -39.12 0.23 21.52
CA ALA A 777 -40.23 -0.62 21.13
C ALA A 777 -40.17 -2.00 21.80
N LEU A 778 -38.99 -2.63 21.86
CA LEU A 778 -38.79 -3.89 22.58
C LEU A 778 -39.09 -3.77 24.07
N ALA A 779 -38.66 -2.69 24.72
CA ALA A 779 -38.96 -2.45 26.13
C ALA A 779 -40.48 -2.42 26.37
N HIS A 780 -41.22 -1.63 25.57
CA HIS A 780 -42.68 -1.58 25.66
C HIS A 780 -43.34 -2.92 25.32
N TYR A 781 -42.81 -3.66 24.33
CA TYR A 781 -43.32 -4.99 23.97
C TYR A 781 -43.17 -6.00 25.12
N PHE A 782 -42.01 -6.04 25.81
CA PHE A 782 -41.80 -6.96 26.94
C PHE A 782 -42.68 -6.61 28.13
N VAL A 783 -42.86 -5.33 28.46
CA VAL A 783 -43.81 -4.91 29.52
C VAL A 783 -45.24 -5.29 29.15
N ALA A 784 -45.65 -5.07 27.91
CA ALA A 784 -46.99 -5.45 27.47
C ALA A 784 -47.21 -6.96 27.57
N THR A 785 -46.24 -7.76 27.13
CA THR A 785 -46.30 -9.22 27.21
C THR A 785 -46.36 -9.67 28.67
N ALA A 786 -45.57 -9.06 29.56
CA ALA A 786 -45.59 -9.34 30.99
C ALA A 786 -46.94 -9.01 31.64
N LEU A 787 -47.67 -8.00 31.16
CA LEU A 787 -48.97 -7.64 31.69
C LEU A 787 -50.10 -8.50 31.12
N LEU A 788 -50.05 -8.81 29.83
CA LEU A 788 -51.11 -9.50 29.10
C LEU A 788 -51.11 -11.02 29.31
N ASP A 789 -49.92 -11.63 29.37
CA ASP A 789 -49.78 -13.09 29.48
C ASP A 789 -49.72 -13.58 30.94
N HIS A 790 -49.55 -12.66 31.90
CA HIS A 790 -49.46 -12.99 33.32
C HIS A 790 -50.84 -13.22 33.95
N GLU A 791 -50.96 -14.20 34.84
CA GLU A 791 -52.12 -14.40 35.72
C GLU A 791 -51.62 -14.68 37.15
N LEU A 792 -52.10 -13.91 38.12
CA LEU A 792 -51.75 -14.08 39.54
C LEU A 792 -52.24 -15.45 40.04
N CYS A 793 -51.30 -16.31 40.44
CA CYS A 793 -51.62 -17.59 41.05
C CYS A 793 -51.65 -17.49 42.60
N PRO A 794 -52.42 -18.34 43.31
CA PRO A 794 -52.52 -18.29 44.77
C PRO A 794 -51.20 -18.51 45.55
N ASN A 795 -50.18 -19.09 44.89
CA ASN A 795 -48.85 -19.35 45.46
C ASN A 795 -47.82 -18.25 45.14
N ASP A 796 -48.21 -17.21 44.39
CA ASP A 796 -47.31 -16.13 44.00
C ASP A 796 -47.10 -15.14 45.14
N ASP A 797 -45.86 -14.63 45.24
CA ASP A 797 -45.50 -13.56 46.17
C ASP A 797 -45.98 -12.21 45.62
N GLU A 798 -47.18 -11.78 46.05
CA GLU A 798 -47.83 -10.53 45.62
C GLU A 798 -46.92 -9.31 45.85
N ASP A 799 -46.27 -9.22 47.00
CA ASP A 799 -45.40 -8.09 47.37
C ASP A 799 -44.20 -8.00 46.44
N LYS A 800 -43.62 -9.15 46.07
CA LYS A 800 -42.47 -9.20 45.16
C LYS A 800 -42.86 -8.84 43.72
N GLN A 801 -44.03 -9.26 43.24
CA GLN A 801 -44.54 -8.87 41.92
C GLN A 801 -44.91 -7.38 41.87
N GLU A 802 -45.56 -6.86 42.92
CA GLU A 802 -45.87 -5.43 43.04
C GLU A 802 -44.60 -4.58 43.04
N LYS A 803 -43.59 -5.02 43.79
CA LYS A 803 -42.28 -4.35 43.82
C LYS A 803 -41.57 -4.39 42.46
N ALA A 804 -41.74 -5.46 41.68
CA ALA A 804 -41.18 -5.53 40.33
C ALA A 804 -41.91 -4.58 39.37
N LEU A 805 -43.24 -4.51 39.42
CA LEU A 805 -44.03 -3.60 38.57
C LEU A 805 -43.77 -2.13 38.89
N SER A 806 -43.75 -1.77 40.18
CA SER A 806 -43.46 -0.40 40.63
C SER A 806 -42.07 0.07 40.25
N GLN A 807 -41.08 -0.82 40.17
CA GLN A 807 -39.73 -0.50 39.70
C GLN A 807 -39.64 -0.23 38.19
N LEU A 808 -40.70 -0.47 37.41
CA LEU A 808 -40.71 -0.17 35.99
C LEU A 808 -41.02 1.30 35.68
N TYR A 809 -41.62 2.06 36.62
CA TYR A 809 -42.18 3.38 36.35
C TYR A 809 -41.81 4.40 37.44
N ASP A 810 -41.57 5.65 37.05
CA ASP A 810 -41.29 6.75 38.01
C ASP A 810 -42.59 7.23 38.67
N SER A 811 -43.68 7.27 37.92
CA SER A 811 -45.04 7.57 38.41
C SER A 811 -46.06 6.66 37.72
N MET A 812 -46.97 6.10 38.50
CA MET A 812 -48.09 5.32 37.98
C MET A 812 -49.11 6.27 37.30
N PRO A 813 -49.85 5.81 36.28
CA PRO A 813 -50.94 6.59 35.69
C PRO A 813 -51.98 6.99 36.74
N ASP A 814 -52.54 8.20 36.60
CA ASP A 814 -53.46 8.79 37.58
C ASP A 814 -54.62 7.85 37.95
N GLY A 815 -54.78 7.56 39.24
CA GLY A 815 -55.86 6.73 39.77
C GLY A 815 -55.63 5.21 39.78
N MET A 816 -54.43 4.73 39.45
CA MET A 816 -54.07 3.30 39.48
C MET A 816 -52.89 2.99 40.41
N SER A 817 -53.06 2.03 41.34
CA SER A 817 -51.95 1.48 42.14
C SER A 817 -51.38 0.21 41.49
N SER A 818 -50.09 -0.08 41.74
CA SER A 818 -49.40 -1.28 41.23
C SER A 818 -50.14 -2.57 41.62
N LEU A 819 -50.60 -2.68 42.87
CA LEU A 819 -51.40 -3.81 43.34
C LEU A 819 -52.75 -3.92 42.61
N LYS A 820 -53.44 -2.79 42.37
CA LYS A 820 -54.74 -2.77 41.67
C LYS A 820 -54.60 -3.30 40.25
N ILE A 821 -53.56 -2.84 39.54
CA ILE A 821 -53.26 -3.30 38.18
C ILE A 821 -52.99 -4.81 38.20
N LEU A 822 -52.10 -5.30 39.07
CA LEU A 822 -51.80 -6.73 39.12
C LEU A 822 -53.04 -7.61 39.34
N LYS A 823 -53.97 -7.19 40.23
CA LYS A 823 -55.18 -7.95 40.56
C LYS A 823 -56.25 -7.89 39.47
N SER A 824 -56.44 -6.73 38.83
CA SER A 824 -57.47 -6.54 37.80
C SER A 824 -56.98 -7.06 36.43
N LYS A 825 -57.71 -8.02 35.84
CA LYS A 825 -57.43 -8.51 34.49
C LYS A 825 -57.69 -7.41 33.45
N ASP A 826 -58.71 -6.59 33.66
CA ASP A 826 -59.05 -5.50 32.76
C ASP A 826 -58.00 -4.38 32.81
N ASP A 827 -57.53 -3.97 34.00
CA ASP A 827 -56.51 -2.92 34.10
C ASP A 827 -55.16 -3.35 33.48
N ARG A 828 -54.78 -4.63 33.64
CA ARG A 828 -53.61 -5.21 32.93
C ARG A 828 -53.80 -5.18 31.42
N LYS A 829 -54.99 -5.54 30.93
CA LYS A 829 -55.29 -5.53 29.50
C LYS A 829 -55.21 -4.12 28.92
N HIS A 830 -55.76 -3.12 29.60
CA HIS A 830 -55.72 -1.73 29.15
C HIS A 830 -54.29 -1.17 29.13
N LEU A 831 -53.53 -1.35 30.22
CA LEU A 831 -52.14 -0.89 30.29
C LEU A 831 -51.23 -1.66 29.29
N GLY A 832 -51.41 -2.98 29.17
CA GLY A 832 -50.69 -3.81 28.20
C GLY A 832 -50.93 -3.38 26.76
N LYS A 833 -52.18 -3.05 26.40
CA LYS A 833 -52.52 -2.48 25.09
C LYS A 833 -51.88 -1.11 24.84
N ALA A 834 -51.86 -0.24 25.85
CA ALA A 834 -51.17 1.05 25.74
C ALA A 834 -49.68 0.86 25.41
N HIS A 835 -49.01 -0.07 26.10
CA HIS A 835 -47.63 -0.43 25.81
C HIS A 835 -47.45 -1.05 24.40
N LEU A 836 -48.34 -1.92 23.93
CA LEU A 836 -48.28 -2.45 22.55
C LEU A 836 -48.45 -1.36 21.49
N ARG A 837 -49.39 -0.42 21.67
CA ARG A 837 -49.57 0.72 20.76
C ARG A 837 -48.28 1.54 20.68
N LYS A 838 -47.64 1.81 21.82
CA LYS A 838 -46.35 2.50 21.86
C LYS A 838 -45.24 1.72 21.15
N ALA A 839 -45.17 0.41 21.35
CA ALA A 839 -44.20 -0.45 20.68
C ALA A 839 -44.37 -0.49 19.15
N ILE A 840 -45.61 -0.46 18.65
CA ILE A 840 -45.91 -0.39 17.22
C ILE A 840 -45.42 0.95 16.65
N LEU A 841 -45.82 2.08 17.26
CA LEU A 841 -45.43 3.43 16.84
C LEU A 841 -43.91 3.60 16.78
N ASP A 842 -43.20 3.09 17.78
CA ASP A 842 -41.74 3.18 17.84
C ASP A 842 -41.06 2.33 16.75
N HIS A 843 -41.57 1.13 16.45
CA HIS A 843 -41.07 0.34 15.31
C HIS A 843 -41.39 0.97 13.95
N GLU A 844 -42.56 1.59 13.78
CA GLU A 844 -42.91 2.34 12.58
C GLU A 844 -41.96 3.52 12.37
N GLU A 845 -41.63 4.26 13.44
CA GLU A 845 -40.68 5.35 13.38
C GLU A 845 -39.26 4.84 13.05
N ALA A 846 -38.85 3.70 13.60
CA ALA A 846 -37.59 3.05 13.23
C ALA A 846 -37.54 2.68 11.74
N LEU A 847 -38.62 2.08 11.20
CA LEU A 847 -38.76 1.76 9.78
C LEU A 847 -38.80 3.03 8.90
N ARG A 848 -39.43 4.11 9.37
CA ARG A 848 -39.48 5.40 8.66
C ARG A 848 -38.09 6.00 8.52
N ILE A 849 -37.30 6.02 9.59
CA ILE A 849 -35.92 6.55 9.58
C ILE A 849 -35.01 5.67 8.72
N HIS A 850 -35.12 4.34 8.85
CA HIS A 850 -34.46 3.37 7.95
C HIS A 850 -34.76 3.71 6.48
N ASN A 851 -36.03 3.97 6.15
CA ASN A 851 -36.47 4.29 4.80
C ASN A 851 -36.08 5.71 4.32
N LEU A 852 -35.59 6.57 5.19
CA LEU A 852 -35.13 7.92 4.81
C LEU A 852 -33.64 7.95 4.46
N CYS A 853 -32.83 7.07 5.05
CA CYS A 853 -31.37 7.06 4.87
C CYS A 853 -30.93 6.02 3.82
N ARG A 854 -30.33 6.47 2.71
CA ARG A 854 -29.89 5.58 1.62
C ARG A 854 -28.83 4.56 2.06
N GLN A 855 -27.92 4.91 2.96
CA GLN A 855 -26.91 3.97 3.46
C GLN A 855 -27.51 2.91 4.38
N VAL A 856 -28.43 3.27 5.27
CA VAL A 856 -29.09 2.33 6.19
C VAL A 856 -29.93 1.31 5.41
N LYS A 857 -30.60 1.72 4.33
CA LYS A 857 -31.37 0.83 3.43
C LYS A 857 -30.57 -0.32 2.80
N LYS A 858 -29.25 -0.21 2.72
CA LYS A 858 -28.42 -1.28 2.14
C LYS A 858 -28.27 -2.48 3.08
N LEU A 859 -28.63 -2.32 4.36
CA LEU A 859 -28.47 -3.33 5.39
C LEU A 859 -29.74 -4.19 5.45
N ASP A 860 -29.83 -5.18 4.57
CA ASP A 860 -31.01 -6.06 4.45
C ASP A 860 -31.40 -6.71 5.79
N VAL A 861 -30.41 -7.16 6.57
CA VAL A 861 -30.60 -7.75 7.91
C VAL A 861 -31.30 -6.80 8.88
N LEU A 862 -30.98 -5.50 8.84
CA LEU A 862 -31.61 -4.51 9.70
C LEU A 862 -33.09 -4.35 9.36
N GLN A 863 -33.42 -4.35 8.07
CA GLN A 863 -34.80 -4.29 7.62
C GLN A 863 -35.60 -5.51 8.10
N GLU A 864 -35.04 -6.71 7.99
CA GLU A 864 -35.68 -7.96 8.45
C GLU A 864 -35.97 -7.93 9.96
N ILE A 865 -35.00 -7.51 10.78
CA ILE A 865 -35.15 -7.42 12.24
C ILE A 865 -36.27 -6.42 12.62
N LEU A 866 -36.27 -5.23 12.01
CA LEU A 866 -37.29 -4.21 12.29
C LEU A 866 -38.68 -4.66 11.87
N GLN A 867 -38.82 -5.30 10.70
CA GLN A 867 -40.09 -5.84 10.21
C GLN A 867 -40.59 -6.99 11.09
N ALA A 868 -39.71 -7.88 11.52
CA ALA A 868 -40.04 -8.97 12.43
C ALA A 868 -40.52 -8.44 13.80
N GLY A 869 -39.83 -7.45 14.37
CA GLY A 869 -40.22 -6.78 15.61
C GLY A 869 -41.58 -6.09 15.49
N HIS A 870 -41.80 -5.33 14.42
CA HIS A 870 -43.08 -4.67 14.13
C HIS A 870 -44.23 -5.67 14.00
N LYS A 871 -44.04 -6.73 13.19
CA LYS A 871 -45.05 -7.77 12.97
C LYS A 871 -45.39 -8.52 14.26
N ARG A 872 -44.39 -8.78 15.11
CA ARG A 872 -44.59 -9.42 16.42
C ARG A 872 -45.48 -8.57 17.33
N SER A 873 -45.23 -7.26 17.44
CA SER A 873 -46.08 -6.37 18.22
C SER A 873 -47.51 -6.27 17.66
N LEU A 874 -47.65 -6.25 16.33
CA LEU A 874 -48.95 -6.12 15.65
C LEU A 874 -49.81 -7.38 15.81
N ASN A 875 -49.21 -8.57 15.64
CA ASN A 875 -49.88 -9.84 15.91
C ASN A 875 -50.36 -9.92 17.36
N LYS A 876 -49.48 -9.59 18.33
CA LYS A 876 -49.83 -9.59 19.75
C LYS A 876 -50.94 -8.58 20.06
N TYR A 877 -50.96 -7.41 19.42
CA TYR A 877 -52.04 -6.45 19.58
C TYR A 877 -53.38 -7.01 19.07
N SER A 878 -53.37 -7.67 17.90
CA SER A 878 -54.58 -8.27 17.30
C SER A 878 -55.20 -9.40 18.14
N GLU A 879 -54.40 -10.15 18.92
CA GLU A 879 -54.89 -11.20 19.82
C GLU A 879 -55.81 -10.66 20.92
N PHE A 880 -55.65 -9.38 21.31
CA PHE A 880 -56.37 -8.77 22.41
C PHE A 880 -57.36 -7.68 21.98
N ASP A 881 -57.45 -7.39 20.67
CA ASP A 881 -58.32 -6.36 20.10
C ASP A 881 -59.80 -6.78 20.21
N SER A 882 -60.66 -5.90 20.72
CA SER A 882 -62.09 -6.17 20.94
C SER A 882 -62.95 -4.98 20.51
N GLU A 883 -64.15 -5.25 19.97
CA GLU A 883 -65.03 -4.20 19.38
C GLU A 883 -65.46 -3.09 20.37
N ASN A 884 -65.31 -3.31 21.68
CA ASN A 884 -65.70 -2.38 22.74
C ASN A 884 -64.57 -1.46 23.27
N ASP A 885 -63.36 -1.47 22.68
CA ASP A 885 -62.20 -0.69 23.17
C ASP A 885 -62.23 0.82 22.83
N PHE A 886 -63.38 1.36 22.42
CA PHE A 886 -63.49 2.75 21.91
C PHE A 886 -63.36 3.84 23.00
N VAL A 887 -63.21 3.49 24.27
CA VAL A 887 -63.44 4.43 25.40
C VAL A 887 -62.19 4.76 26.24
N ASP A 888 -61.14 3.92 26.28
CA ASP A 888 -60.01 4.16 27.20
C ASP A 888 -58.68 4.47 26.48
N PHE A 889 -58.35 5.76 26.42
CA PHE A 889 -57.06 6.27 25.90
C PHE A 889 -56.06 6.46 27.05
N ILE A 890 -55.51 5.34 27.54
CA ILE A 890 -54.38 5.38 28.50
C ILE A 890 -53.08 5.51 27.72
N GLU A 891 -52.28 6.54 28.01
CA GLU A 891 -50.92 6.69 27.47
C GLU A 891 -49.97 5.77 28.24
N ALA A 892 -49.07 5.07 27.52
CA ALA A 892 -48.12 4.18 28.15
C ALA A 892 -47.08 4.98 28.96
N PRO A 893 -46.91 4.69 30.27
CA PRO A 893 -45.88 5.33 31.09
C PRO A 893 -44.46 5.00 30.60
N GLN A 894 -43.52 5.89 30.90
CA GLN A 894 -42.12 5.71 30.53
C GLN A 894 -41.46 4.62 31.39
N ILE A 895 -40.74 3.71 30.74
CA ILE A 895 -40.07 2.58 31.39
C ILE A 895 -38.71 3.04 31.94
N ILE A 896 -38.46 2.82 33.23
CA ILE A 896 -37.18 3.08 33.88
C ILE A 896 -36.15 2.03 33.45
N ALA A 897 -34.97 2.50 33.05
CA ALA A 897 -33.84 1.65 32.76
C ALA A 897 -33.15 1.14 34.04
N LYS A 898 -33.05 -0.18 34.19
CA LYS A 898 -32.27 -0.85 35.23
C LYS A 898 -31.49 -1.99 34.60
N THR A 899 -30.20 -2.11 34.94
CA THR A 899 -29.32 -3.15 34.41
C THR A 899 -28.59 -3.84 35.56
N GLU A 900 -28.45 -5.16 35.48
CA GLU A 900 -27.64 -5.93 36.45
C GLU A 900 -26.14 -5.79 36.15
N GLN A 901 -25.78 -5.64 34.89
CA GLN A 901 -24.40 -5.52 34.43
C GLN A 901 -24.23 -4.23 33.60
N LYS A 902 -23.81 -3.17 34.28
CA LYS A 902 -23.53 -1.89 33.61
C LYS A 902 -22.21 -1.95 32.88
N ALA A 903 -22.20 -1.61 31.59
CA ALA A 903 -20.97 -1.43 30.84
C ALA A 903 -20.21 -0.18 31.33
N GLU A 904 -19.06 -0.38 31.97
CA GLU A 904 -18.17 0.68 32.41
C GLU A 904 -16.87 0.71 31.58
N MET A 905 -16.22 1.87 31.51
CA MET A 905 -14.97 2.01 30.78
C MET A 905 -13.84 1.23 31.46
N THR A 906 -13.04 0.52 30.66
CA THR A 906 -11.85 -0.19 31.15
C THR A 906 -10.60 0.49 30.62
N VAL A 907 -9.67 0.84 31.52
CA VAL A 907 -8.40 1.41 31.10
C VAL A 907 -7.59 0.31 30.42
N PRO A 908 -7.07 0.51 29.20
CA PRO A 908 -6.28 -0.50 28.52
C PRO A 908 -5.04 -0.84 29.34
N SER A 909 -4.81 -2.14 29.58
CA SER A 909 -3.60 -2.63 30.23
C SER A 909 -2.37 -2.27 29.40
N THR A 910 -1.33 -1.73 30.04
CA THR A 910 -0.02 -1.53 29.40
C THR A 910 0.50 -2.86 28.86
N SER A 911 1.15 -2.82 27.68
CA SER A 911 1.68 -3.98 26.95
C SER A 911 2.27 -5.06 27.88
N LYS A 912 1.89 -6.33 27.65
CA LYS A 912 2.47 -7.50 28.36
C LYS A 912 3.96 -7.69 28.07
N VAL A 913 4.46 -7.08 26.99
CA VAL A 913 5.86 -7.21 26.53
C VAL A 913 6.71 -6.12 27.18
N LYS A 914 7.81 -6.52 27.84
CA LYS A 914 8.88 -5.60 28.26
C LYS A 914 9.54 -5.03 27.00
N LEU A 915 9.21 -3.77 26.68
CA LEU A 915 9.81 -3.07 25.56
C LEU A 915 11.14 -2.43 25.97
N THR A 916 12.18 -2.72 25.19
CA THR A 916 13.50 -2.09 25.31
C THR A 916 13.57 -0.86 24.42
N ASP A 917 14.16 0.22 24.92
CA ASP A 917 14.39 1.46 24.18
C ASP A 917 15.40 1.22 23.04
N PHE A 918 15.01 1.53 21.79
CA PHE A 918 15.89 1.36 20.63
C PHE A 918 17.19 2.18 20.74
N PHE A 919 17.14 3.30 21.44
CA PHE A 919 18.27 4.21 21.61
C PHE A 919 18.94 4.07 22.97
N GLN A 920 18.82 2.91 23.62
CA GLN A 920 19.43 2.64 24.93
C GLN A 920 20.96 2.88 24.93
N LYS A 921 21.65 2.65 23.81
CA LYS A 921 23.11 2.88 23.67
C LYS A 921 23.52 4.34 23.92
N LEU A 922 22.62 5.32 23.71
CA LEU A 922 22.92 6.73 24.01
C LEU A 922 23.14 6.98 25.52
N GLY A 923 22.61 6.11 26.38
CA GLY A 923 22.78 6.16 27.82
C GLY A 923 21.45 6.23 28.60
N PRO A 924 21.52 6.20 29.95
CA PRO A 924 20.35 6.26 30.82
C PRO A 924 19.53 7.56 30.65
N LEU A 925 18.21 7.44 30.52
CA LEU A 925 17.28 8.56 30.33
C LEU A 925 17.26 9.58 31.48
N ALA A 926 17.76 9.20 32.66
CA ALA A 926 17.83 10.09 33.82
C ALA A 926 18.77 11.29 33.59
N LEU A 927 19.87 11.06 32.84
CA LEU A 927 20.84 12.09 32.46
C LEU A 927 20.76 12.41 30.96
N PHE A 928 20.85 11.36 30.13
CA PHE A 928 20.93 11.45 28.67
C PHE A 928 19.55 11.63 28.04
N SER A 929 18.93 12.77 28.32
CA SER A 929 17.63 13.19 27.75
C SER A 929 17.74 14.53 27.05
N ALA A 930 16.83 14.80 26.10
CA ALA A 930 16.73 16.10 25.44
C ALA A 930 16.36 17.25 26.40
N LYS A 931 15.84 16.95 27.60
CA LYS A 931 15.48 17.98 28.59
C LYS A 931 16.69 18.55 29.32
N GLN A 932 17.81 17.83 29.33
CA GLN A 932 19.03 18.21 29.99
C GLN A 932 20.09 18.59 28.97
N ARG A 933 21.03 19.46 29.34
CA ARG A 933 22.19 19.82 28.52
C ARG A 933 23.46 19.57 29.32
N TRP A 934 24.45 19.01 28.65
CA TRP A 934 25.78 18.73 29.20
C TRP A 934 26.85 19.21 28.21
N THR A 935 28.07 19.31 28.70
CA THR A 935 29.24 19.65 27.88
C THR A 935 29.67 18.46 27.02
N ALA A 936 30.32 18.72 25.87
CA ALA A 936 30.91 17.66 25.06
C ALA A 936 31.90 16.83 25.90
N PRO A 937 32.01 15.51 25.67
CA PRO A 937 32.92 14.64 26.43
C PRO A 937 34.35 15.18 26.44
N ARG A 938 34.90 15.37 27.63
CA ARG A 938 36.29 15.82 27.82
C ARG A 938 37.13 14.62 28.23
N GLY A 939 38.13 14.29 27.41
CA GLY A 939 39.15 13.29 27.76
C GLY A 939 40.15 13.87 28.75
N VAL A 940 40.38 13.16 29.83
CA VAL A 940 41.32 13.52 30.90
C VAL A 940 42.21 12.32 31.18
N HIS A 941 43.52 12.53 31.12
CA HIS A 941 44.51 11.51 31.44
C HIS A 941 44.97 11.71 32.89
N ILE A 942 44.69 10.75 33.77
CA ILE A 942 44.96 10.87 35.20
C ILE A 942 46.06 9.88 35.59
N THR A 943 47.15 10.39 36.15
CA THR A 943 48.21 9.57 36.74
C THR A 943 47.97 9.45 38.25
N PRO A 944 47.88 8.22 38.81
CA PRO A 944 47.66 8.04 40.24
C PRO A 944 48.89 8.46 41.05
N GLN A 945 48.68 9.19 42.14
CA GLN A 945 49.74 9.59 43.08
C GLN A 945 49.54 8.81 44.38
N GLU A 946 50.52 8.00 44.79
CA GLU A 946 50.43 7.08 45.93
C GLU A 946 49.25 6.08 45.86
N GLY A 947 48.74 5.79 44.66
CA GLY A 947 47.62 4.87 44.44
C GLY A 947 46.23 5.47 44.66
N ASP A 948 46.13 6.79 44.92
CA ASP A 948 44.86 7.52 44.99
C ASP A 948 44.68 8.41 43.74
N LEU A 949 43.43 8.52 43.28
CA LEU A 949 43.01 9.37 42.16
C LEU A 949 42.50 10.74 42.64
N GLY A 950 42.30 10.92 43.95
CA GLY A 950 41.97 12.21 44.56
C GLY A 950 40.51 12.65 44.41
N PHE A 951 39.60 11.72 44.09
CA PHE A 951 38.16 11.97 44.05
C PHE A 951 37.31 10.78 44.50
N THR A 952 36.10 11.05 44.98
CA THR A 952 35.14 10.02 45.41
C THR A 952 33.95 9.93 44.46
N LEU A 953 33.43 8.73 44.23
CA LEU A 953 32.29 8.47 43.32
C LEU A 953 30.97 8.27 44.08
N LYS A 954 29.86 8.74 43.50
CA LYS A 954 28.49 8.61 44.04
C LYS A 954 27.47 8.42 42.92
N GLY A 955 26.37 7.76 43.27
CA GLY A 955 25.19 7.60 42.41
C GLY A 955 25.21 6.31 41.61
N ASP A 956 24.06 5.95 41.06
CA ASP A 956 23.94 4.84 40.12
C ASP A 956 24.39 5.27 38.71
N ALA A 957 24.19 4.43 37.71
CA ALA A 957 24.57 4.71 36.33
C ALA A 957 23.83 5.94 35.73
N PRO A 958 24.53 6.93 35.16
CA PRO A 958 25.99 7.07 35.09
C PRO A 958 26.59 7.64 36.38
N VAL A 959 27.77 7.13 36.77
CA VAL A 959 28.41 7.48 38.04
C VAL A 959 28.90 8.92 38.07
N GLN A 960 28.65 9.63 39.18
CA GLN A 960 29.02 11.02 39.41
C GLN A 960 30.23 11.16 40.33
N ILE A 961 31.06 12.17 40.10
CA ILE A 961 32.16 12.57 40.97
C ILE A 961 31.61 13.45 42.10
N GLN A 962 31.60 12.92 43.32
CA GLN A 962 31.01 13.55 44.49
C GLN A 962 31.90 14.59 45.16
N SER A 963 33.20 14.29 45.30
CA SER A 963 34.15 15.19 45.94
C SER A 963 35.49 15.03 45.25
N LEU A 964 36.22 16.13 45.13
CA LEU A 964 37.51 16.22 44.42
C LEU A 964 38.46 17.03 45.29
N ASP A 965 39.65 16.48 45.56
CA ASP A 965 40.73 17.22 46.22
C ASP A 965 41.29 18.28 45.24
N PRO A 966 41.24 19.58 45.56
CA PRO A 966 41.74 20.65 44.69
C PRO A 966 43.22 20.53 44.32
N LEU A 967 44.02 19.79 45.12
CA LEU A 967 45.44 19.57 44.89
C LEU A 967 45.76 18.26 44.16
N SER A 968 44.74 17.45 43.83
CA SER A 968 44.92 16.16 43.16
C SER A 968 45.32 16.31 41.67
N PRO A 969 46.04 15.31 41.12
CA PRO A 969 46.31 15.24 39.68
C PRO A 969 45.04 15.34 38.81
N ALA A 970 43.93 14.73 39.27
CA ALA A 970 42.65 14.77 38.57
C ALA A 970 42.08 16.21 38.45
N ALA A 971 42.23 17.04 39.49
CA ALA A 971 41.77 18.43 39.46
C ALA A 971 42.61 19.30 38.51
N ILE A 972 43.92 19.07 38.45
CA ILE A 972 44.85 19.78 37.57
C ILE A 972 44.53 19.49 36.09
N GLU A 973 44.20 18.24 35.78
CA GLU A 973 43.88 17.78 34.43
C GLU A 973 42.43 18.11 33.99
N GLY A 974 41.63 18.77 34.86
CA GLY A 974 40.37 19.41 34.47
C GLY A 974 39.08 18.66 34.85
N VAL A 975 39.16 17.67 35.74
CA VAL A 975 37.99 17.06 36.39
C VAL A 975 37.34 18.06 37.34
N LYS A 976 36.00 18.09 37.42
CA LYS A 976 35.25 18.94 38.36
C LYS A 976 34.36 18.13 39.27
N GLU A 977 34.14 18.64 40.47
CA GLU A 977 33.09 18.12 41.36
C GLU A 977 31.72 18.22 40.66
N GLY A 978 30.97 17.12 40.64
CA GLY A 978 29.69 17.00 39.96
C GLY A 978 29.74 16.46 38.53
N ASP A 979 30.94 16.20 37.97
CA ASP A 979 31.10 15.59 36.65
C ASP A 979 30.62 14.12 36.62
N TYR A 980 30.14 13.65 35.47
CA TYR A 980 29.73 12.28 35.23
C TYR A 980 30.74 11.56 34.35
N ILE A 981 31.09 10.32 34.72
CA ILE A 981 32.01 9.48 33.95
C ILE A 981 31.24 8.75 32.85
N VAL A 982 31.70 8.88 31.61
CA VAL A 982 31.04 8.32 30.41
C VAL A 982 31.84 7.15 29.84
N SER A 983 33.17 7.23 29.82
CA SER A 983 34.02 6.12 29.40
C SER A 983 35.36 6.09 30.15
N ILE A 984 35.96 4.90 30.22
CA ILE A 984 37.28 4.65 30.81
C ILE A 984 38.05 3.77 29.83
N GLN A 985 39.24 4.21 29.39
CA GLN A 985 40.07 3.49 28.39
C GLN A 985 39.24 3.04 27.16
N ASP A 986 38.50 3.98 26.57
CA ASP A 986 37.58 3.77 25.43
C ASP A 986 36.43 2.75 25.66
N THR A 987 36.23 2.27 26.89
CA THR A 987 35.09 1.42 27.25
C THR A 987 33.93 2.26 27.76
N ASP A 988 32.74 2.10 27.17
CA ASP A 988 31.51 2.79 27.60
C ASP A 988 31.10 2.35 29.02
N CYS A 989 31.02 3.32 29.95
CA CYS A 989 30.68 3.10 31.34
C CYS A 989 29.33 3.73 31.73
N LYS A 990 28.57 4.30 30.78
CA LYS A 990 27.31 5.03 31.05
C LYS A 990 26.26 4.22 31.84
N TRP A 991 26.29 2.90 31.72
CA TRP A 991 25.35 1.97 32.37
C TRP A 991 25.93 1.24 33.59
N LEU A 992 27.20 1.47 33.92
CA LEU A 992 27.89 0.79 35.03
C LEU A 992 27.63 1.51 36.36
N GLY A 993 27.54 0.74 37.44
CA GLY A 993 27.42 1.28 38.81
C GLY A 993 28.79 1.58 39.45
N VAL A 994 28.79 2.25 40.61
CA VAL A 994 30.02 2.67 41.32
C VAL A 994 31.00 1.51 41.52
N SER A 995 30.52 0.33 41.93
CA SER A 995 31.38 -0.83 42.21
C SER A 995 32.17 -1.30 40.99
N GLU A 996 31.54 -1.26 39.81
CA GLU A 996 32.14 -1.71 38.55
C GLU A 996 33.11 -0.66 38.02
N VAL A 997 32.72 0.62 38.06
CA VAL A 997 33.59 1.75 37.71
C VAL A 997 34.84 1.77 38.60
N MET A 998 34.68 1.59 39.92
CA MET A 998 35.81 1.49 40.86
C MET A 998 36.72 0.30 40.56
N LYS A 999 36.18 -0.83 40.09
CA LYS A 999 37.00 -1.98 39.69
C LYS A 999 37.84 -1.68 38.45
N MET A 1000 37.29 -0.94 37.49
CA MET A 1000 38.04 -0.49 36.31
C MET A 1000 39.14 0.49 36.66
N LEU A 1001 38.86 1.44 37.56
CA LEU A 1001 39.85 2.41 38.03
C LEU A 1001 40.96 1.79 38.90
N LYS A 1002 40.68 0.69 39.60
CA LYS A 1002 41.68 -0.04 40.43
C LYS A 1002 42.66 -0.90 39.63
N ASN A 1003 42.33 -1.24 38.39
CA ASN A 1003 43.18 -2.10 37.53
C ASN A 1003 44.20 -1.29 36.71
N VAL A 1004 44.37 -0.01 37.02
CA VAL A 1004 45.26 0.93 36.32
C VAL A 1004 46.66 0.83 36.91
N GLY A 1005 47.67 0.58 36.09
CA GLY A 1005 49.08 0.58 36.49
C GLY A 1005 49.67 1.99 36.60
N ASP A 1006 50.99 2.10 36.80
CA ASP A 1006 51.71 3.39 36.92
C ASP A 1006 51.65 4.26 35.64
N GLU A 1007 51.10 3.76 34.54
CA GLU A 1007 50.97 4.44 33.24
C GLU A 1007 49.77 5.42 33.14
N GLY A 1008 48.92 5.51 34.17
CA GLY A 1008 47.75 6.41 34.20
C GLY A 1008 46.52 5.86 33.48
N VAL A 1009 45.38 6.57 33.63
CA VAL A 1009 44.08 6.19 33.05
C VAL A 1009 43.44 7.33 32.27
N ASP A 1010 43.01 7.03 31.05
CA ASP A 1010 42.16 7.92 30.27
C ASP A 1010 40.70 7.76 30.68
N ILE A 1011 40.09 8.85 31.13
CA ILE A 1011 38.65 8.91 31.41
C ILE A 1011 38.00 9.99 30.56
N GLN A 1012 36.76 9.76 30.13
CA GLN A 1012 35.93 10.82 29.54
C GLN A 1012 34.84 11.23 30.52
N VAL A 1013 34.77 12.53 30.78
CA VAL A 1013 33.79 13.12 31.70
C VAL A 1013 32.92 14.17 31.00
N ILE A 1014 31.68 14.28 31.48
CA ILE A 1014 30.73 15.33 31.07
C ILE A 1014 30.28 16.13 32.29
N SER A 1015 30.12 17.44 32.12
CA SER A 1015 29.55 18.33 33.13
C SER A 1015 28.14 18.74 32.74
N LEU A 1016 27.19 18.63 33.68
CA LEU A 1016 25.84 19.16 33.50
C LEU A 1016 25.89 20.69 33.40
N MET A 1017 25.23 21.27 32.41
CA MET A 1017 25.13 22.72 32.29
C MET A 1017 23.93 23.23 33.08
N GLU A 1018 24.11 24.29 33.87
CA GLU A 1018 22.99 24.92 34.58
C GLU A 1018 21.99 25.47 33.56
N ASN A 1019 20.74 25.03 33.70
CA ASN A 1019 19.61 25.56 32.95
C ASN A 1019 19.35 27.01 33.40
N THR A 1020 20.04 27.99 32.83
CA THR A 1020 19.61 29.40 32.90
C THR A 1020 18.34 29.56 32.05
N VAL A 1021 17.22 29.05 32.55
CA VAL A 1021 15.91 29.23 31.93
C VAL A 1021 15.33 30.51 32.50
N SER A 1022 15.36 31.58 31.71
CA SER A 1022 14.32 32.60 31.80
C SER A 1022 12.99 31.86 31.63
N SER A 1023 12.18 31.85 32.69
CA SER A 1023 10.88 31.19 32.66
C SER A 1023 10.01 31.84 31.59
N MET A 1024 9.97 31.27 30.39
CA MET A 1024 8.79 31.42 29.56
C MET A 1024 7.68 30.67 30.30
N PRO A 1025 6.57 31.34 30.67
CA PRO A 1025 5.47 30.63 31.29
C PRO A 1025 5.03 29.53 30.35
N ASN A 1026 4.72 28.35 30.90
CA ASN A 1026 3.90 27.32 30.26
C ASN A 1026 2.54 27.92 29.93
N LYS A 1027 2.49 28.77 28.90
CA LYS A 1027 1.30 28.96 28.11
C LYS A 1027 1.31 27.76 27.18
N SER A 1028 0.57 26.74 27.60
CA SER A 1028 -0.24 25.93 26.69
C SER A 1028 -0.57 26.79 25.47
N ALA A 1029 -0.29 26.31 24.26
CA ALA A 1029 -0.52 27.06 23.03
C ALA A 1029 -2.02 27.31 22.84
N THR A 1030 -2.53 28.27 23.60
CA THR A 1030 -3.84 28.87 23.51
C THR A 1030 -3.75 29.81 22.32
N TYR A 1031 -4.36 29.37 21.23
CA TYR A 1031 -5.10 30.20 20.28
C TYR A 1031 -4.72 31.70 20.28
N CYS A 1032 -3.97 32.14 19.27
CA CYS A 1032 -4.01 33.54 18.85
C CYS A 1032 -5.42 33.83 18.30
N GLY A 1033 -6.30 34.34 19.18
CA GLY A 1033 -7.60 34.87 18.80
C GLY A 1033 -7.43 36.03 17.83
N GLY A 1034 -7.83 35.82 16.57
CA GLY A 1034 -7.83 36.91 15.58
C GLY A 1034 -7.77 36.53 14.10
N LEU A 1035 -7.84 35.25 13.70
CA LEU A 1035 -7.89 34.87 12.28
C LEU A 1035 -9.31 34.43 11.85
N PRO A 1036 -9.84 34.96 10.74
CA PRO A 1036 -11.12 34.48 10.21
C PRO A 1036 -10.98 33.02 9.78
N LYS A 1037 -12.07 32.26 9.95
CA LYS A 1037 -12.24 30.86 9.54
C LYS A 1037 -11.66 30.62 8.14
N THR A 1038 -10.43 30.14 8.09
CA THR A 1038 -9.79 29.63 6.88
C THR A 1038 -9.30 28.24 7.23
N TYR A 1039 -10.15 27.24 6.98
CA TYR A 1039 -9.77 25.84 6.99
C TYR A 1039 -8.63 25.64 5.97
N SER A 1040 -7.59 24.89 6.36
CA SER A 1040 -6.71 24.12 5.46
C SER A 1040 -6.13 24.85 4.24
N MET A 1041 -5.03 25.60 4.40
CA MET A 1041 -4.15 25.96 3.26
C MET A 1041 -2.64 25.89 3.58
N ILE A 1042 -2.21 25.47 4.77
CA ILE A 1042 -0.78 25.48 5.15
C ILE A 1042 0.02 24.30 4.56
N CYS A 1043 -0.63 23.24 4.07
CA CYS A 1043 0.09 22.13 3.42
C CYS A 1043 0.23 22.24 1.89
N LEU A 1044 -0.14 23.37 1.27
CA LEU A 1044 -0.05 23.57 -0.19
C LEU A 1044 0.87 24.73 -0.61
N ALA A 1045 1.61 25.32 0.31
CA ALA A 1045 2.54 26.40 0.02
C ALA A 1045 3.92 26.10 0.62
N MET A 1046 4.62 25.14 0.02
CA MET A 1046 6.07 25.08 0.05
C MET A 1046 6.53 24.79 -1.37
N ASP A 1047 6.46 25.83 -2.18
CA ASP A 1047 7.45 26.18 -3.19
C ASP A 1047 7.29 27.68 -3.47
N ASP A 1048 8.43 28.36 -3.61
CA ASP A 1048 8.69 29.73 -4.04
C ASP A 1048 8.89 30.87 -3.04
N ASP A 1049 9.99 31.57 -3.35
CA ASP A 1049 10.65 32.71 -2.73
C ASP A 1049 9.84 34.03 -2.68
N LYS A 1050 10.16 34.81 -1.63
CA LYS A 1050 10.22 36.29 -1.54
C LYS A 1050 8.97 37.21 -1.65
N ILE A 1051 8.83 37.97 -0.54
CA ILE A 1051 8.53 39.43 -0.39
C ILE A 1051 7.06 39.94 -0.43
N GLY A 1052 6.55 40.20 0.78
CA GLY A 1052 5.95 41.44 1.31
C GLY A 1052 5.08 42.39 0.48
N LYS A 1053 3.81 42.58 0.91
CA LYS A 1053 3.25 43.86 1.44
C LYS A 1053 1.75 43.74 1.79
N THR A 1054 1.38 44.34 2.92
CA THR A 1054 0.04 44.42 3.53
C THR A 1054 -0.94 45.35 2.80
N ARG A 1055 -2.21 44.94 2.64
CA ARG A 1055 -3.35 45.86 2.48
C ARG A 1055 -4.65 45.29 3.07
N LYS A 1056 -5.40 46.15 3.80
CA LYS A 1056 -6.63 45.86 4.58
C LYS A 1056 -7.82 45.49 3.69
N VAL A 1057 -8.66 44.54 4.13
CA VAL A 1057 -9.96 44.18 3.50
C VAL A 1057 -11.12 44.28 4.51
N THR A 1058 -12.21 44.86 4.04
CA THR A 1058 -13.51 45.12 4.69
C THR A 1058 -14.37 43.87 4.87
N LYS A 1059 -15.16 43.81 5.95
CA LYS A 1059 -16.09 42.70 6.30
C LYS A 1059 -17.27 42.60 5.32
N LYS A 1060 -17.63 41.38 4.86
CA LYS A 1060 -19.01 41.04 4.44
C LYS A 1060 -19.35 39.54 4.54
N LEU A 1061 -20.67 39.31 4.61
CA LEU A 1061 -21.43 38.17 5.16
C LEU A 1061 -21.25 36.80 4.47
N SER A 1062 -21.38 35.73 5.26
CA SER A 1062 -21.49 34.35 4.80
C SER A 1062 -22.88 34.04 4.24
N PHE A 1063 -22.92 33.55 2.99
CA PHE A 1063 -24.13 33.10 2.29
C PHE A 1063 -24.22 31.57 2.40
N LEU A 1064 -24.69 31.06 3.55
CA LEU A 1064 -25.01 29.63 3.76
C LEU A 1064 -26.29 29.48 4.60
N SER A 1065 -27.25 30.38 4.38
CA SER A 1065 -28.56 30.38 5.05
C SER A 1065 -29.66 30.70 4.02
N TRP A 1066 -29.72 29.94 2.93
CA TRP A 1066 -30.87 29.99 2.03
C TRP A 1066 -31.23 28.59 1.57
N GLY A 1067 -32.24 28.00 2.23
CA GLY A 1067 -32.73 26.67 1.86
C GLY A 1067 -33.56 25.95 2.92
N ASN A 1068 -34.46 26.65 3.63
CA ASN A 1068 -35.73 26.07 4.11
C ASN A 1068 -36.60 27.16 4.75
N LYS A 1069 -37.29 27.91 3.90
CA LYS A 1069 -38.51 28.64 4.29
C LYS A 1069 -39.53 28.50 3.18
N ASN A 1070 -40.51 27.61 3.37
CA ASN A 1070 -41.88 27.96 3.07
C ASN A 1070 -42.89 27.14 3.87
N LYS A 1071 -43.69 27.91 4.63
CA LYS A 1071 -45.10 27.73 5.03
C LYS A 1071 -45.50 26.47 5.80
N GLN A 1072 -45.66 26.65 7.12
CA GLN A 1072 -46.97 26.48 7.76
C GLN A 1072 -47.19 27.60 8.78
N LYS A 1073 -48.37 28.22 8.70
CA LYS A 1073 -48.91 29.23 9.63
C LYS A 1073 -49.49 28.52 10.85
N THR A 1074 -49.27 29.08 12.05
CA THR A 1074 -50.24 29.25 13.16
C THR A 1074 -49.49 29.96 14.31
N ALA A 1075 -49.81 31.23 14.55
CA ALA A 1075 -50.52 31.74 15.75
C ALA A 1075 -49.65 31.70 17.03
N SER A 1076 -49.12 32.87 17.44
CA SER A 1076 -49.42 33.56 18.72
C SER A 1076 -48.53 33.07 19.88
N THR A 1077 -47.90 33.86 20.76
CA THR A 1077 -48.15 35.21 21.28
C THR A 1077 -46.93 35.63 22.16
N ILE A 1078 -46.59 36.93 22.17
CA ILE A 1078 -46.21 37.76 23.34
C ILE A 1078 -44.81 37.61 24.03
N SER A 1079 -43.92 38.56 23.66
CA SER A 1079 -43.22 39.57 24.53
C SER A 1079 -41.99 39.19 25.41
N PRO A 1080 -41.20 40.17 25.92
CA PRO A 1080 -40.46 41.18 25.16
C PRO A 1080 -38.99 41.44 25.64
N SER A 1081 -38.32 42.22 24.79
CA SER A 1081 -37.07 43.00 24.85
C SER A 1081 -36.45 43.50 26.17
N SER A 1082 -35.11 43.67 26.17
CA SER A 1082 -34.34 44.93 26.41
C SER A 1082 -32.86 44.57 26.73
N ALA A 1083 -31.79 45.32 26.48
CA ALA A 1083 -31.54 46.61 25.86
C ALA A 1083 -30.07 46.64 25.36
N VAL A 1084 -29.83 47.54 24.41
CA VAL A 1084 -28.57 47.90 23.77
C VAL A 1084 -27.80 48.91 24.64
N THR A 1085 -26.48 48.79 24.77
CA THR A 1085 -25.55 49.96 24.67
C THR A 1085 -24.07 49.60 24.50
N ARG A 1086 -23.52 50.10 23.38
CA ARG A 1086 -22.11 50.39 23.05
C ARG A 1086 -21.66 51.65 23.86
N THR A 1087 -20.41 52.02 24.17
CA THR A 1087 -19.03 51.72 23.71
C THR A 1087 -18.02 52.48 24.62
N LEU A 1088 -16.89 51.83 25.02
CA LEU A 1088 -15.45 52.28 25.08
C LEU A 1088 -15.02 53.62 25.79
N PRO A 1089 -13.71 53.87 26.09
CA PRO A 1089 -12.60 53.00 26.53
C PRO A 1089 -11.57 53.61 27.56
N SER A 1090 -10.74 52.71 28.10
CA SER A 1090 -9.32 52.86 28.53
C SER A 1090 -8.96 53.66 29.80
N LYS A 1091 -8.30 53.00 30.79
CA LYS A 1091 -6.84 52.97 31.01
C LYS A 1091 -6.47 52.38 32.39
N ASN A 1092 -5.36 51.63 32.39
CA ASN A 1092 -4.32 51.50 33.43
C ASN A 1092 -4.57 50.81 34.80
N ARG A 1093 -3.84 49.69 34.94
CA ARG A 1093 -2.84 49.35 35.98
C ARG A 1093 -3.26 48.94 37.42
N LEU A 1094 -2.52 47.90 37.85
CA LEU A 1094 -1.96 47.59 39.18
C LEU A 1094 -2.71 46.63 40.13
N SER A 1095 -2.14 45.42 40.21
CA SER A 1095 -1.70 44.64 41.38
C SER A 1095 -2.34 44.81 42.76
N THR A 1096 -2.52 43.63 43.40
CA THR A 1096 -2.40 43.22 44.85
C THR A 1096 -3.68 42.50 45.30
N ALA A 1097 -3.65 41.19 45.55
CA ALA A 1097 -3.15 40.44 46.71
C ALA A 1097 -4.13 40.44 47.91
N PHE A 1098 -4.25 39.27 48.55
CA PHE A 1098 -5.08 38.91 49.72
C PHE A 1098 -6.58 38.73 49.43
N SER A 1099 -7.31 37.77 49.98
CA SER A 1099 -7.06 36.60 50.84
C SER A 1099 -8.43 35.93 51.02
N ASN A 1100 -8.46 34.61 51.30
CA ASN A 1100 -9.39 33.88 52.20
C ASN A 1100 -10.86 34.33 52.24
N THR A 1101 -11.86 33.47 52.05
CA THR A 1101 -12.18 32.28 52.84
C THR A 1101 -13.48 31.70 52.28
N ASP A 1102 -13.66 30.38 52.44
CA ASP A 1102 -14.95 29.68 52.64
C ASP A 1102 -15.98 29.72 51.49
N SER A 1103 -16.75 28.69 51.20
CA SER A 1103 -16.86 27.31 51.67
C SER A 1103 -17.95 26.67 50.78
N SER A 1104 -17.88 25.35 50.65
CA SER A 1104 -19.04 24.44 50.60
C SER A 1104 -20.08 24.54 49.47
N LEU A 1105 -20.20 23.41 48.76
CA LEU A 1105 -21.45 22.67 48.47
C LEU A 1105 -22.53 23.39 47.64
N TYR A 1106 -22.66 23.00 46.37
CA TYR A 1106 -23.65 22.02 45.90
C TYR A 1106 -23.37 21.59 44.45
#